data_AF-A0A373BPZ5-F1
#
_entry.id   AF-A0A373BPZ5-F1
#
_cell.length_a   1.000
_cell.length_b   1.000
_cell.length_c   1.000
_cell.angle_alpha   90.00
_cell.angle_beta   90.00
_cell.angle_gamma   90.00
#
_symmetry.space_group_name_H-M   'P 1'
#
loop_
_entity.id
_entity.type
_entity.pdbx_description
1 polymer ?
#
loop_
_entity_poly.entity_id
_entity_poly.type
_entity_poly.pdbx_seq_one_letter_code
_entity_poly.pdbx_strand_id
1 'polypeptide(L)'
;MKTARERFKKFIEDFYLVLVLIFLYAPILVMMVLSFNSSKSRSQWGGFTLKWYTQMFESATIMDALYNTLLIAFLSALIATILGTAAAIGLSAMKKLPRTICMGLNNIPMLNSDIVTGISLMLMFIAFGISLGFKTILFAHITFNVPYVMLSVMPKLKQTSRNTYEAAMDLGAGPLQAFFKVVFPDIMPGVLSGFLMAFTMSLDDFIITHFTRGAGINTLSTLIYSEVRRGIKPSMYALSTVIFVTILALLLITNFAPAKPQAKAGAGSFGPNAVPDKEKKPLWNGKTAIVLASFLIVGSVCYTSYLHFTSSHSNELYVYNWGEYIDESVIDEFEAETGIHVTYDLFETNEEMYPVIEAGAVSYDAVCPSDYMIQKMVENGLLAEINFENVPNIANIDPVYLEKSKAFDPENRYSVPYTWGTVGIIYNVQKLEELGVPAPTKWSDLWDERLKGEILMQDSVRDAFMVALKELGYSMNTTDVGELEEAKKLLLAQKPLVQAYVVDQVRDKMLNGEAAVGVIYSGELLYLQEEAETLDLDYDLEYVLPKEGTNLWIDSWVIPDNAKNKENAEKWINFLCRPDIAVKNFEYITYATPNKAAFGILDPEYQENKSVFPDTDELENSEVYSYLGTEADDLYNALWKEVKSQ
;
A
#
# COMPACT_ATOMS: atom_id res chain seq x y z
N MET A 1 48.95 -15.54 18.50
CA MET A 1 47.80 -16.36 18.92
C MET A 1 46.78 -15.45 19.59
N LYS A 2 45.54 -15.36 19.08
CA LYS A 2 44.49 -14.57 19.73
C LYS A 2 44.24 -15.09 21.15
N THR A 3 44.14 -14.18 22.12
CA THR A 3 43.95 -14.53 23.54
C THR A 3 42.58 -15.19 23.77
N ALA A 4 42.40 -15.97 24.84
CA ALA A 4 41.12 -16.63 25.13
C ALA A 4 39.95 -15.63 25.23
N ARG A 5 40.22 -14.43 25.76
CA ARG A 5 39.28 -13.31 25.83
C ARG A 5 38.87 -12.78 24.45
N GLU A 6 39.81 -12.67 23.51
CA GLU A 6 39.52 -12.27 22.12
C GLU A 6 38.71 -13.33 21.37
N ARG A 7 38.95 -14.62 21.64
CA ARG A 7 38.15 -15.71 21.05
C ARG A 7 36.72 -15.70 21.58
N PHE A 8 36.54 -15.49 22.89
CA PHE A 8 35.22 -15.40 23.50
C PHE A 8 34.44 -14.17 23.04
N LYS A 9 35.09 -13.01 22.97
CA LYS A 9 34.48 -11.79 22.43
C LYS A 9 34.03 -11.98 20.98
N LYS A 10 34.89 -12.55 20.13
CA LYS A 10 34.54 -12.83 18.73
C LYS A 10 33.38 -13.84 18.63
N PHE A 11 33.36 -14.86 19.48
CA PHE A 11 32.23 -15.80 19.52
C PHE A 11 30.91 -15.11 19.86
N ILE A 12 30.89 -14.18 20.82
CA ILE A 12 29.69 -13.40 21.15
C ILE A 12 29.29 -12.49 19.99
N GLU A 13 30.25 -11.80 19.35
CA GLU A 13 30.01 -10.95 18.18
C GLU A 13 29.40 -11.76 17.01
N ASP A 14 29.99 -12.94 16.70
CA ASP A 14 29.51 -13.83 15.64
C ASP A 14 28.12 -14.42 15.99
N PHE A 15 27.90 -14.83 17.25
CA PHE A 15 26.61 -15.35 17.72
C PHE A 15 25.49 -14.31 17.66
N TYR A 16 25.76 -13.09 18.14
CA TYR A 16 24.81 -11.99 18.06
C TYR A 16 24.45 -11.67 16.60
N LEU A 17 25.45 -11.66 15.71
CA LEU A 17 25.22 -11.44 14.28
C LEU A 17 24.36 -12.56 13.67
N VAL A 18 24.60 -13.84 14.02
CA VAL A 18 23.74 -14.95 13.58
C VAL A 18 22.31 -14.79 14.08
N LEU A 19 22.11 -14.36 15.33
CA LEU A 19 20.77 -14.15 15.88
C LEU A 19 20.04 -13.02 15.13
N VAL A 20 20.72 -11.92 14.82
CA VAL A 20 20.19 -10.83 13.99
C VAL A 20 19.83 -11.34 12.59
N LEU A 21 20.68 -12.16 11.96
CA LEU A 21 20.38 -12.75 10.66
C LEU A 21 19.17 -13.67 10.72
N ILE A 22 19.05 -14.53 11.74
CA ILE A 22 17.87 -15.38 11.92
C ILE A 22 16.63 -14.53 12.07
N PHE A 23 16.66 -13.49 12.91
CA PHE A 23 15.52 -12.60 13.11
C PHE A 23 15.08 -11.92 11.79
N LEU A 24 16.03 -11.45 10.98
CA LEU A 24 15.72 -10.77 9.71
C LEU A 24 15.24 -11.73 8.60
N TYR A 25 15.85 -12.92 8.48
CA TYR A 25 15.59 -13.83 7.35
C TYR A 25 14.59 -14.94 7.66
N ALA A 26 14.31 -15.26 8.93
CA ALA A 26 13.36 -16.31 9.29
C ALA A 26 11.94 -16.05 8.77
N PRO A 27 11.36 -14.82 8.85
CA PRO A 27 10.05 -14.56 8.27
C PRO A 27 10.01 -14.81 6.76
N ILE A 28 11.07 -14.43 6.04
CA ILE A 28 11.18 -14.67 4.59
C ILE A 28 11.24 -16.17 4.31
N LEU A 29 12.01 -16.94 5.10
CA LEU A 29 12.06 -18.40 4.97
C LEU A 29 10.69 -19.05 5.24
N VAL A 30 9.93 -18.55 6.22
CA VAL A 30 8.57 -19.02 6.49
C VAL A 30 7.66 -18.75 5.29
N MET A 31 7.69 -17.53 4.73
CA MET A 31 6.94 -17.18 3.52
C MET A 31 7.32 -18.09 2.35
N MET A 32 8.61 -18.40 2.18
CA MET A 32 9.07 -19.33 1.15
C MET A 32 8.53 -20.74 1.36
N VAL A 33 8.47 -21.24 2.59
CA VAL A 33 7.86 -22.54 2.89
C VAL A 33 6.35 -22.51 2.63
N LEU A 34 5.65 -21.46 3.06
CA LEU A 34 4.21 -21.28 2.83
C LEU A 34 3.87 -21.13 1.34
N SER A 35 4.80 -20.68 0.49
CA SER A 35 4.61 -20.65 -0.98
C SER A 35 4.37 -22.03 -1.60
N PHE A 36 4.71 -23.11 -0.88
CA PHE A 36 4.47 -24.48 -1.30
C PHE A 36 3.27 -25.13 -0.59
N ASN A 37 2.60 -24.42 0.33
CA ASN A 37 1.44 -24.93 1.07
C ASN A 37 0.19 -24.89 0.19
N SER A 38 -0.53 -26.00 0.00
CA SER A 38 -1.78 -26.01 -0.78
C SER A 38 -2.97 -25.36 -0.08
N SER A 39 -2.91 -25.17 1.24
CA SER A 39 -3.93 -24.46 2.00
C SER A 39 -3.81 -22.94 1.81
N LYS A 40 -4.94 -22.23 1.87
CA LYS A 40 -4.96 -20.76 1.96
C LYS A 40 -4.63 -20.26 3.37
N SER A 41 -4.77 -21.13 4.39
CA SER A 41 -4.49 -20.78 5.79
C SER A 41 -2.99 -20.78 6.10
N ARG A 42 -2.58 -19.84 6.95
CA ARG A 42 -1.20 -19.69 7.46
C ARG A 42 -0.85 -20.71 8.55
N SER A 43 -1.85 -21.24 9.24
CA SER A 43 -1.67 -22.14 10.40
C SER A 43 -1.75 -23.62 10.03
N GLN A 44 -2.35 -23.97 8.89
CA GLN A 44 -2.56 -25.35 8.48
C GLN A 44 -1.79 -25.73 7.21
N TRP A 45 -1.02 -26.82 7.29
CA TRP A 45 -0.31 -27.37 6.14
C TRP A 45 -1.20 -28.33 5.34
N GLY A 46 -1.69 -27.89 4.18
CA GLY A 46 -2.57 -28.66 3.30
C GLY A 46 -1.86 -29.65 2.36
N GLY A 47 -0.53 -29.60 2.28
CA GLY A 47 0.28 -30.40 1.36
C GLY A 47 1.15 -29.55 0.42
N PHE A 48 1.99 -30.20 -0.37
CA PHE A 48 2.91 -29.53 -1.31
C PHE A 48 2.20 -29.17 -2.63
N THR A 49 2.35 -27.93 -3.11
CA THR A 49 1.84 -27.48 -4.41
C THR A 49 2.78 -26.48 -5.10
N LEU A 50 2.67 -26.39 -6.43
CA LEU A 50 3.27 -25.33 -7.26
C LEU A 50 2.22 -24.44 -7.92
N LYS A 51 0.92 -24.66 -7.64
CA LYS A 51 -0.19 -23.94 -8.27
C LYS A 51 -0.05 -22.41 -8.14
N TRP A 52 0.42 -21.94 -7.00
CA TRP A 52 0.58 -20.51 -6.71
C TRP A 52 1.60 -19.82 -7.62
N TYR A 53 2.63 -20.54 -8.05
CA TYR A 53 3.60 -20.03 -9.01
C TYR A 53 2.98 -19.88 -10.40
N THR A 54 2.13 -20.83 -10.83
CA THR A 54 1.40 -20.71 -12.09
C THR A 54 0.43 -19.53 -12.04
N GLN A 55 -0.37 -19.42 -10.97
CA GLN A 55 -1.30 -18.30 -10.79
C GLN A 55 -0.60 -16.95 -10.72
N MET A 56 0.61 -16.89 -10.14
CA MET A 56 1.42 -15.68 -10.15
C MET A 56 1.76 -15.23 -11.57
N PHE A 57 2.13 -16.15 -12.47
CA PHE A 57 2.43 -15.82 -13.87
C PHE A 57 1.19 -15.56 -14.74
N GLU A 58 0.04 -16.09 -14.36
CA GLU A 58 -1.25 -15.84 -15.03
C GLU A 58 -1.87 -14.49 -14.63
N SER A 59 -1.48 -13.94 -13.49
CA SER A 59 -1.96 -12.63 -13.03
C SER A 59 -1.36 -11.49 -13.84
N ALA A 60 -2.20 -10.82 -14.65
CA ALA A 60 -1.83 -9.60 -15.36
C ALA A 60 -1.31 -8.53 -14.40
N THR A 61 -1.98 -8.31 -13.27
CA THR A 61 -1.60 -7.34 -12.23
C THR A 61 -0.17 -7.57 -11.72
N ILE A 62 0.19 -8.81 -11.39
CA ILE A 62 1.54 -9.14 -10.89
C ILE A 62 2.59 -8.97 -12.00
N MET A 63 2.27 -9.41 -13.22
CA MET A 63 3.19 -9.28 -14.36
C MET A 63 3.41 -7.82 -14.75
N ASP A 64 2.36 -7.00 -14.76
CA ASP A 64 2.45 -5.56 -15.03
C ASP A 64 3.26 -4.84 -13.95
N ALA A 65 3.05 -5.19 -12.68
CA ALA A 65 3.86 -4.66 -11.59
C ALA A 65 5.35 -5.04 -11.72
N LEU A 66 5.65 -6.29 -12.11
CA LEU A 66 7.01 -6.76 -12.40
C LEU A 66 7.63 -5.98 -13.57
N TYR A 67 6.88 -5.80 -14.66
CA TYR A 67 7.33 -5.07 -15.83
C TYR A 67 7.60 -3.60 -15.51
N ASN A 68 6.69 -2.93 -14.81
CA ASN A 68 6.87 -1.55 -14.36
C ASN A 68 8.10 -1.40 -13.48
N THR A 69 8.29 -2.27 -12.48
CA THR A 69 9.48 -2.25 -11.61
C THR A 69 10.78 -2.36 -12.40
N LEU A 70 10.87 -3.37 -13.29
CA LEU A 70 12.10 -3.59 -14.06
C LEU A 70 12.36 -2.45 -15.05
N LEU A 71 11.32 -1.94 -15.71
CA LEU A 71 11.43 -0.85 -16.67
C LEU A 71 11.84 0.47 -15.99
N ILE A 72 11.19 0.83 -14.87
CA ILE A 72 11.52 2.02 -14.08
C ILE A 72 12.94 1.92 -13.52
N ALA A 73 13.31 0.78 -12.93
CA ALA A 73 14.65 0.57 -12.39
C ALA A 73 15.72 0.68 -13.47
N PHE A 74 15.48 0.08 -14.63
CA PHE A 74 16.42 0.13 -15.73
C PHE A 74 16.57 1.52 -16.33
N LEU A 75 15.46 2.17 -16.71
CA LEU A 75 15.49 3.48 -17.35
C LEU A 75 16.02 4.55 -16.40
N SER A 76 15.59 4.54 -15.14
CA SER A 76 16.08 5.49 -14.14
C SER A 76 17.57 5.32 -13.89
N ALA A 77 18.06 4.08 -13.72
CA ALA A 77 19.48 3.80 -13.53
C ALA A 77 20.32 4.19 -14.74
N LEU A 78 19.84 3.91 -15.96
CA LEU A 78 20.53 4.27 -17.19
C LEU A 78 20.67 5.78 -17.34
N ILE A 79 19.56 6.51 -17.21
CA ILE A 79 19.53 7.97 -17.35
C ILE A 79 20.33 8.62 -16.21
N ALA A 80 20.14 8.18 -14.97
CA ALA A 80 20.90 8.67 -13.82
C ALA A 80 22.40 8.38 -13.96
N THR A 81 22.80 7.25 -14.56
CA THR A 81 24.21 6.93 -14.82
C THR A 81 24.85 7.92 -15.78
N ILE A 82 24.13 8.25 -16.85
CA ILE A 82 24.57 9.25 -17.83
C ILE A 82 24.70 10.62 -17.17
N LEU A 83 23.64 11.07 -16.49
CA LEU A 83 23.59 12.39 -15.85
C LEU A 83 24.59 12.50 -14.69
N GLY A 84 24.67 11.50 -13.83
CA GLY A 84 25.58 11.46 -12.68
C GLY A 84 27.05 11.35 -13.09
N THR A 85 27.37 10.61 -14.16
CA THR A 85 28.73 10.58 -14.71
C THR A 85 29.12 11.94 -15.29
N ALA A 86 28.22 12.56 -16.08
CA ALA A 86 28.45 13.89 -16.64
C ALA A 86 28.59 14.95 -15.53
N ALA A 87 27.74 14.88 -14.49
CA ALA A 87 27.79 15.76 -13.33
C ALA A 87 29.10 15.57 -12.54
N ALA A 88 29.55 14.33 -12.33
CA ALA A 88 30.82 14.05 -11.65
C ALA A 88 32.02 14.65 -12.41
N ILE A 89 32.04 14.53 -13.74
CA ILE A 89 33.06 15.13 -14.61
C ILE A 89 32.99 16.66 -14.53
N GLY A 90 31.80 17.24 -14.69
CA GLY A 90 31.59 18.69 -14.62
C GLY A 90 32.05 19.26 -13.28
N LEU A 91 31.64 18.65 -12.16
CA LEU A 91 32.02 19.06 -10.81
C LEU A 91 33.53 18.93 -10.54
N SER A 92 34.20 17.96 -11.18
CA SER A 92 35.66 17.82 -11.07
C SER A 92 36.42 18.97 -11.73
N ALA A 93 35.82 19.59 -12.76
CA ALA A 93 36.39 20.73 -13.47
C ALA A 93 36.01 22.10 -12.87
N MET A 94 35.03 22.15 -11.96
CA MET A 94 34.55 23.40 -11.36
C MET A 94 35.49 23.97 -10.28
N LYS A 95 35.44 25.30 -10.11
CA LYS A 95 36.06 26.02 -8.98
C LYS A 95 35.37 25.66 -7.64
N LYS A 96 36.05 25.89 -6.52
CA LYS A 96 35.63 25.45 -5.17
C LYS A 96 34.20 25.86 -4.81
N LEU A 97 33.83 27.13 -5.00
CA LEU A 97 32.52 27.65 -4.57
C LEU A 97 31.33 27.08 -5.39
N PRO A 98 31.29 27.18 -6.74
CA PRO A 98 30.25 26.52 -7.54
C PRO A 98 30.15 25.02 -7.29
N ARG A 99 31.30 24.34 -7.17
CA ARG A 99 31.34 22.91 -6.85
C ARG A 99 30.66 22.59 -5.52
N THR A 100 30.91 23.37 -4.48
CA THR A 100 30.27 23.17 -3.16
C THR A 100 28.76 23.36 -3.24
N ILE A 101 28.28 24.37 -3.95
CA ILE A 101 26.84 24.63 -4.11
C ILE A 101 26.16 23.48 -4.87
N CYS A 102 26.70 23.10 -6.03
CA CYS A 102 26.15 22.01 -6.83
C CYS A 102 26.19 20.66 -6.10
N MET A 103 27.26 20.36 -5.35
CA MET A 103 27.30 19.16 -4.50
C MET A 103 26.29 19.20 -3.35
N GLY A 104 26.05 20.38 -2.76
CA GLY A 104 25.01 20.57 -1.75
C GLY A 104 23.62 20.23 -2.30
N LEU A 105 23.26 20.80 -3.45
CA LEU A 105 22.00 20.53 -4.13
C LEU A 105 21.86 19.06 -4.51
N ASN A 106 22.91 18.46 -5.08
CA ASN A 106 22.92 17.06 -5.45
C ASN A 106 22.69 16.14 -4.24
N ASN A 107 23.15 16.50 -3.04
CA ASN A 107 23.03 15.61 -1.90
C ASN A 107 21.68 15.73 -1.16
N ILE A 108 20.82 16.70 -1.50
CA ILE A 108 19.52 16.89 -0.84
C ILE A 108 18.67 15.61 -0.86
N PRO A 109 18.46 14.92 -2.01
CA PRO A 109 17.63 13.71 -2.04
C PRO A 109 18.19 12.58 -1.17
N MET A 110 19.50 12.53 -0.97
CA MET A 110 20.18 11.49 -0.19
C MET A 110 20.24 11.80 1.32
N LEU A 111 20.03 13.08 1.69
CA LEU A 111 20.10 13.54 3.08
C LEU A 111 18.71 13.64 3.72
N ASN A 112 17.67 13.87 2.91
CA ASN A 112 16.29 13.89 3.38
C ASN A 112 15.77 12.46 3.60
N SER A 113 14.69 12.32 4.36
CA SER A 113 13.96 11.06 4.39
C SER A 113 13.26 10.83 3.05
N ASP A 114 13.09 9.57 2.66
CA ASP A 114 12.43 9.21 1.41
C ASP A 114 10.99 9.75 1.35
N ILE A 115 10.29 9.77 2.50
CA ILE A 115 8.92 10.31 2.61
C ILE A 115 8.90 11.80 2.26
N VAL A 116 9.83 12.59 2.81
CA VAL A 116 9.90 14.03 2.51
C VAL A 116 10.18 14.26 1.03
N THR A 117 11.07 13.46 0.43
CA THR A 117 11.38 13.54 -1.00
C THR A 117 10.17 13.16 -1.86
N GLY A 118 9.48 12.06 -1.53
CA GLY A 118 8.28 11.59 -2.25
C GLY A 118 7.16 12.62 -2.24
N ILE A 119 6.76 13.09 -1.06
CA ILE A 119 5.70 14.11 -0.92
C ILE A 119 6.09 15.43 -1.60
N SER A 120 7.36 15.87 -1.47
CA SER A 120 7.81 17.11 -2.11
C SER A 120 7.74 17.03 -3.63
N LEU A 121 8.11 15.88 -4.21
CA LEU A 121 8.03 15.66 -5.66
C LEU A 121 6.59 15.54 -6.14
N MET A 122 5.73 14.86 -5.37
CA MET A 122 4.29 14.79 -5.62
C MET A 122 3.67 16.19 -5.69
N LEU A 123 3.87 17.00 -4.63
CA LEU A 123 3.38 18.38 -4.56
C LEU A 123 3.96 19.25 -5.68
N MET A 124 5.22 19.04 -6.06
CA MET A 124 5.83 19.72 -7.19
C MET A 124 5.12 19.35 -8.51
N PHE A 125 4.90 18.06 -8.79
CA PHE A 125 4.20 17.63 -10.00
C PHE A 125 2.79 18.22 -10.06
N ILE A 126 2.07 18.21 -8.93
CA ILE A 126 0.76 18.84 -8.78
C ILE A 126 0.83 20.34 -9.09
N ALA A 127 1.77 21.06 -8.49
CA ALA A 127 1.93 22.51 -8.68
C ALA A 127 2.23 22.90 -10.15
N PHE A 128 2.81 21.99 -10.92
CA PHE A 128 3.05 22.16 -12.36
C PHE A 128 1.95 21.58 -13.25
N GLY A 129 0.85 21.07 -12.68
CA GLY A 129 -0.26 20.46 -13.42
C GLY A 129 0.11 19.16 -14.13
N ILE A 130 1.10 18.42 -13.59
CA ILE A 130 1.55 17.14 -14.13
C ILE A 130 0.78 16.02 -13.44
N SER A 131 -0.06 15.32 -14.20
CA SER A 131 -0.75 14.12 -13.71
C SER A 131 0.25 13.04 -13.31
N LEU A 132 0.05 12.41 -12.16
CA LEU A 132 0.92 11.34 -11.69
C LEU A 132 0.77 10.09 -12.55
N GLY A 133 1.85 9.33 -12.68
CA GLY A 133 1.90 8.10 -13.45
C GLY A 133 3.33 7.64 -13.71
N PHE A 134 3.53 6.83 -14.75
CA PHE A 134 4.83 6.24 -15.06
C PHE A 134 5.95 7.30 -15.18
N LYS A 135 5.66 8.44 -15.82
CA LYS A 135 6.64 9.50 -16.06
C LYS A 135 7.10 10.19 -14.77
N THR A 136 6.17 10.43 -13.85
CA THR A 136 6.49 11.09 -12.57
C THR A 136 7.32 10.18 -11.69
N ILE A 137 7.01 8.87 -11.65
CA ILE A 137 7.86 7.86 -11.01
C ILE A 137 9.26 7.89 -11.64
N LEU A 138 9.36 7.80 -12.97
CA LEU A 138 10.65 7.80 -13.67
C LEU A 138 11.49 9.05 -13.34
N PHE A 139 10.89 10.25 -13.36
CA PHE A 139 11.60 11.49 -13.04
C PHE A 139 12.02 11.56 -11.56
N ALA A 140 11.16 11.08 -10.65
CA ALA A 140 11.50 11.00 -9.23
C ALA A 140 12.70 10.06 -9.01
N HIS A 141 12.68 8.89 -9.67
CA HIS A 141 13.75 7.90 -9.57
C HIS A 141 15.07 8.38 -10.17
N ILE A 142 15.04 9.08 -11.30
CA ILE A 142 16.24 9.72 -11.85
C ILE A 142 16.82 10.72 -10.84
N THR A 143 15.96 11.52 -10.20
CA THR A 143 16.37 12.59 -9.28
C THR A 143 17.14 12.04 -8.08
N PHE A 144 16.64 10.99 -7.42
CA PHE A 144 17.34 10.42 -6.26
C PHE A 144 18.50 9.48 -6.65
N ASN A 145 18.52 8.93 -7.87
CA ASN A 145 19.59 8.03 -8.32
C ASN A 145 20.88 8.73 -8.77
N VAL A 146 20.79 9.95 -9.31
CA VAL A 146 21.97 10.73 -9.76
C VAL A 146 23.04 10.86 -8.67
N PRO A 147 22.70 11.17 -7.40
CA PRO A 147 23.67 11.24 -6.30
C PRO A 147 24.39 9.92 -6.02
N TYR A 148 23.69 8.79 -6.06
CA TYR A 148 24.28 7.46 -5.85
C TYR A 148 25.27 7.08 -6.96
N VAL A 149 24.95 7.43 -8.21
CA VAL A 149 25.91 7.29 -9.33
C VAL A 149 27.14 8.14 -9.07
N MET A 150 26.97 9.40 -8.65
CA MET A 150 28.09 10.30 -8.38
C MET A 150 29.00 9.79 -7.26
N LEU A 151 28.43 9.19 -6.20
CA LEU A 151 29.21 8.54 -5.14
C LEU A 151 30.09 7.40 -5.66
N SER A 152 29.68 6.71 -6.71
CA SER A 152 30.47 5.65 -7.34
C SER A 152 31.52 6.18 -8.33
N VAL A 153 31.17 7.18 -9.14
CA VAL A 153 32.04 7.70 -10.22
C VAL A 153 33.09 8.67 -9.69
N MET A 154 32.73 9.58 -8.77
CA MET A 154 33.64 10.65 -8.32
C MET A 154 34.92 10.13 -7.66
N PRO A 155 34.92 9.07 -6.82
CA PRO A 155 36.15 8.49 -6.29
C PRO A 155 37.06 7.93 -7.38
N LYS A 156 36.50 7.32 -8.44
CA LYS A 156 37.29 6.80 -9.56
C LYS A 156 37.90 7.91 -10.40
N LEU A 157 37.13 8.95 -10.67
CA LEU A 157 37.63 10.13 -11.38
C LEU A 157 38.78 10.82 -10.63
N LYS A 158 38.74 10.85 -9.29
CA LYS A 158 39.85 11.35 -8.45
C LYS A 158 41.09 10.45 -8.47
N GLN A 159 40.92 9.14 -8.74
CA GLN A 159 42.01 8.17 -8.85
C GLN A 159 42.66 8.17 -10.23
N THR A 160 41.96 8.63 -11.28
CA THR A 160 42.50 8.76 -12.63
C THR A 160 43.66 9.75 -12.66
N SER A 161 44.78 9.34 -13.28
CA SER A 161 45.96 10.19 -13.42
C SER A 161 45.72 11.29 -14.44
N ARG A 162 45.99 12.54 -14.07
CA ARG A 162 45.93 13.66 -15.01
C ARG A 162 47.02 13.54 -16.09
N ASN A 163 48.16 12.94 -15.75
CA ASN A 163 49.31 12.81 -16.64
C ASN A 163 49.03 11.87 -17.82
N THR A 164 48.17 10.86 -17.65
CA THR A 164 47.82 9.94 -18.75
C THR A 164 46.94 10.61 -19.80
N TYR A 165 46.06 11.53 -19.37
CA TYR A 165 45.28 12.36 -20.27
C TYR A 165 46.17 13.34 -21.05
N GLU A 166 47.09 14.02 -20.37
CA GLU A 166 48.04 14.97 -21.01
C GLU A 166 48.97 14.23 -21.99
N ALA A 167 49.51 13.07 -21.63
CA ALA A 167 50.33 12.25 -22.52
C ALA A 167 49.57 11.79 -23.78
N ALA A 168 48.27 11.52 -23.69
CA ALA A 168 47.47 11.16 -24.86
C ALA A 168 47.31 12.34 -25.83
N MET A 169 47.15 13.56 -25.31
CA MET A 169 47.09 14.76 -26.13
C MET A 169 48.45 15.08 -26.78
N ASP A 170 49.55 14.88 -26.06
CA ASP A 170 50.91 15.06 -26.59
C ASP A 170 51.22 14.10 -27.76
N LEU A 171 50.63 12.89 -27.73
CA LEU A 171 50.73 11.91 -28.81
C LEU A 171 49.77 12.20 -30.00
N GLY A 172 49.09 13.35 -30.00
CA GLY A 172 48.23 13.81 -31.08
C GLY A 172 46.76 13.39 -30.97
N ALA A 173 46.32 12.83 -29.84
CA ALA A 173 44.91 12.56 -29.63
C ALA A 173 44.14 13.85 -29.34
N GLY A 174 43.05 14.10 -30.06
CA GLY A 174 42.15 15.21 -29.74
C GLY A 174 41.47 15.03 -28.37
N PRO A 175 40.94 16.08 -27.71
CA PRO A 175 40.37 16.01 -26.37
C PRO A 175 39.25 14.95 -26.20
N LEU A 176 38.36 14.84 -27.18
CA LEU A 176 37.32 13.79 -27.20
C LEU A 176 37.93 12.39 -27.31
N GLN A 177 38.98 12.24 -28.14
CA GLN A 177 39.65 10.96 -28.32
C GLN A 177 40.43 10.56 -27.07
N ALA A 178 41.12 11.50 -26.41
CA ALA A 178 41.81 11.28 -25.15
C ALA A 178 40.80 10.92 -24.04
N PHE A 179 39.64 11.58 -23.99
CA PHE A 179 38.58 11.22 -23.05
C PHE A 179 38.08 9.78 -23.26
N PHE A 180 37.60 9.45 -24.47
CA PHE A 180 36.99 8.13 -24.72
C PHE A 180 37.98 6.97 -24.72
N LYS A 181 39.27 7.22 -25.01
CA LYS A 181 40.30 6.16 -25.02
C LYS A 181 41.08 6.00 -23.71
N VAL A 182 41.13 7.03 -22.87
CA VAL A 182 41.95 7.01 -21.64
C VAL A 182 41.09 7.21 -20.41
N VAL A 183 40.42 8.36 -20.30
CA VAL A 183 39.68 8.73 -19.07
C VAL A 183 38.44 7.86 -18.87
N PHE A 184 37.64 7.65 -19.91
CA PHE A 184 36.38 6.91 -19.82
C PHE A 184 36.59 5.43 -19.46
N PRO A 185 37.55 4.69 -20.08
CA PRO A 185 37.88 3.34 -19.64
C PRO A 185 38.37 3.26 -18.19
N ASP A 186 39.13 4.25 -17.72
CA ASP A 186 39.62 4.29 -16.34
C ASP A 186 38.50 4.48 -15.31
N ILE A 187 37.48 5.30 -15.62
CA ILE A 187 36.32 5.50 -14.74
C ILE A 187 35.21 4.47 -14.94
N MET A 188 35.25 3.66 -16.01
CA MET A 188 34.22 2.67 -16.35
C MET A 188 33.84 1.74 -15.19
N PRO A 189 34.76 1.23 -14.35
CA PRO A 189 34.38 0.44 -13.17
C PRO A 189 33.49 1.22 -12.19
N GLY A 190 33.71 2.53 -12.05
CA GLY A 190 32.88 3.41 -11.22
C GLY A 190 31.52 3.71 -11.87
N VAL A 191 31.48 3.85 -13.20
CA VAL A 191 30.23 4.03 -13.96
C VAL A 191 29.34 2.79 -13.83
N LEU A 192 29.90 1.59 -14.01
CA LEU A 192 29.18 0.33 -13.85
C LEU A 192 28.71 0.11 -12.40
N SER A 193 29.57 0.43 -11.42
CA SER A 193 29.18 0.39 -10.00
C SER A 193 28.05 1.37 -9.70
N GLY A 194 28.09 2.57 -10.28
CA GLY A 194 27.04 3.57 -10.14
C GLY A 194 25.72 3.13 -10.76
N PHE A 195 25.75 2.54 -11.95
CA PHE A 195 24.57 1.97 -12.59
C PHE A 195 23.93 0.88 -11.73
N LEU A 196 24.72 -0.08 -11.26
CA LEU A 196 24.21 -1.18 -10.43
C LEU A 196 23.62 -0.65 -9.12
N MET A 197 24.29 0.32 -8.49
CA MET A 197 23.78 0.95 -7.27
C MET A 197 22.45 1.66 -7.53
N ALA A 198 22.35 2.48 -8.58
CA ALA A 198 21.11 3.16 -8.95
C ALA A 198 19.98 2.19 -9.32
N PHE A 199 20.29 1.11 -10.03
CA PHE A 199 19.33 0.05 -10.37
C PHE A 199 18.79 -0.62 -9.12
N THR A 200 19.68 -1.02 -8.19
CA THR A 200 19.28 -1.62 -6.91
C THR A 200 18.43 -0.68 -6.07
N MET A 201 18.84 0.59 -5.94
CA MET A 201 18.07 1.58 -5.16
C MET A 201 16.68 1.84 -5.78
N SER A 202 16.58 1.84 -7.11
CA SER A 202 15.28 2.02 -7.78
C SER A 202 14.37 0.81 -7.68
N LEU A 203 14.92 -0.40 -7.60
CA LEU A 203 14.13 -1.64 -7.54
C LEU A 203 13.49 -1.81 -6.15
N ASP A 204 14.20 -1.39 -5.11
CA ASP A 204 13.80 -1.48 -3.71
C ASP A 204 12.93 -0.30 -3.23
N ASP A 205 12.80 0.76 -4.04
CA ASP A 205 12.01 1.92 -3.64
C ASP A 205 10.51 1.61 -3.59
N PHE A 206 9.92 1.89 -2.45
CA PHE A 206 8.49 1.89 -2.22
C PHE A 206 7.96 3.31 -2.01
N ILE A 207 8.64 4.09 -1.18
CA ILE A 207 8.08 5.34 -0.64
C ILE A 207 7.96 6.41 -1.72
N ILE A 208 9.02 6.67 -2.48
CA ILE A 208 8.98 7.70 -3.52
C ILE A 208 8.03 7.27 -4.64
N THR A 209 8.04 5.99 -5.01
CA THR A 209 7.11 5.38 -5.96
C THR A 209 5.67 5.57 -5.52
N HIS A 210 5.33 5.25 -4.27
CA HIS A 210 3.97 5.32 -3.74
C HIS A 210 3.38 6.74 -3.85
N PHE A 211 4.16 7.78 -3.54
CA PHE A 211 3.71 9.17 -3.65
C PHE A 211 3.74 9.73 -5.07
N THR A 212 4.46 9.10 -6.00
CA THR A 212 4.61 9.63 -7.37
C THR A 212 3.95 8.77 -8.44
N ARG A 213 3.32 7.66 -8.06
CA ARG A 213 2.53 6.80 -8.96
C ARG A 213 1.17 7.42 -9.28
N GLY A 214 0.64 7.03 -10.43
CA GLY A 214 -0.74 7.33 -10.83
C GLY A 214 -1.61 6.08 -10.67
N ALA A 215 -2.93 6.26 -10.85
CA ALA A 215 -3.90 5.18 -10.80
C ALA A 215 -3.49 4.04 -11.74
N GLY A 216 -3.48 2.82 -11.21
CA GLY A 216 -3.12 1.60 -11.93
C GLY A 216 -1.66 1.37 -12.25
N ILE A 217 -0.79 2.30 -11.90
CA ILE A 217 0.65 2.14 -12.15
C ILE A 217 1.28 1.60 -10.89
N ASN A 218 1.27 0.28 -10.80
CA ASN A 218 1.86 -0.45 -9.69
C ASN A 218 3.27 -0.91 -10.02
N THR A 219 4.16 -0.84 -9.03
CA THR A 219 5.42 -1.58 -8.98
C THR A 219 5.22 -2.79 -8.09
N LEU A 220 6.15 -3.76 -8.13
CA LEU A 220 6.15 -4.87 -7.18
C LEU A 220 6.11 -4.40 -5.73
N SER A 221 6.84 -3.34 -5.38
CA SER A 221 6.85 -2.80 -4.02
C SER A 221 5.49 -2.25 -3.62
N THR A 222 4.81 -1.47 -4.48
CA THR A 222 3.48 -0.92 -4.16
C THR A 222 2.40 -1.99 -4.18
N LEU A 223 2.49 -2.97 -5.08
CA LEU A 223 1.56 -4.09 -5.15
C LEU A 223 1.69 -5.00 -3.92
N ILE A 224 2.91 -5.32 -3.48
CA ILE A 224 3.12 -6.12 -2.26
C ILE A 224 2.51 -5.40 -1.06
N TYR A 225 2.69 -4.08 -0.97
CA TYR A 225 2.11 -3.30 0.11
C TYR A 225 0.58 -3.31 0.11
N SER A 226 -0.06 -3.12 -1.05
CA SER A 226 -1.52 -3.17 -1.16
C SER A 226 -2.08 -4.57 -0.86
N GLU A 227 -1.42 -5.63 -1.34
CA GLU A 227 -1.87 -7.01 -1.15
C GLU A 227 -1.64 -7.54 0.27
N VAL A 228 -0.63 -7.05 1.00
CA VAL A 228 -0.48 -7.36 2.43
C VAL A 228 -1.69 -6.88 3.24
N ARG A 229 -2.37 -5.83 2.76
CA ARG A 229 -3.55 -5.24 3.39
C ARG A 229 -4.87 -5.93 3.00
N ARG A 230 -4.95 -6.64 1.86
CA ARG A 230 -6.14 -7.39 1.39
C ARG A 230 -6.26 -8.83 1.93
N GLY A 231 -5.45 -9.19 2.92
CA GLY A 231 -5.21 -10.59 3.24
C GLY A 231 -4.23 -11.27 2.26
N ILE A 232 -3.19 -11.91 2.79
CA ILE A 232 -2.10 -12.41 1.95
C ILE A 232 -2.54 -13.66 1.17
N LYS A 233 -2.80 -13.51 -0.14
CA LYS A 233 -2.98 -14.64 -1.05
C LYS A 233 -1.72 -15.50 -1.10
N PRO A 234 -1.83 -16.84 -1.16
CA PRO A 234 -0.65 -17.70 -1.31
C PRO A 234 0.22 -17.43 -2.56
N SER A 235 -0.34 -16.83 -3.62
CA SER A 235 0.43 -16.35 -4.79
C SER A 235 1.47 -15.28 -4.43
N MET A 236 1.23 -14.47 -3.39
CA MET A 236 2.18 -13.46 -2.91
C MET A 236 3.38 -14.07 -2.19
N TYR A 237 3.22 -15.24 -1.58
CA TYR A 237 4.33 -16.02 -1.05
C TYR A 237 5.25 -16.51 -2.18
N ALA A 238 4.65 -16.96 -3.29
CA ALA A 238 5.41 -17.36 -4.48
C ALA A 238 6.18 -16.16 -5.08
N LEU A 239 5.52 -15.00 -5.20
CA LEU A 239 6.17 -13.76 -5.67
C LEU A 239 7.34 -13.35 -4.78
N SER A 240 7.12 -13.29 -3.46
CA SER A 240 8.15 -12.96 -2.47
C SER A 240 9.34 -13.92 -2.54
N THR A 241 9.07 -15.22 -2.77
CA THR A 241 10.09 -16.26 -2.97
C THR A 241 10.92 -15.99 -4.21
N VAL A 242 10.27 -15.72 -5.36
CA VAL A 242 10.94 -15.44 -6.62
C VAL A 242 11.81 -14.19 -6.52
N ILE A 243 11.30 -13.10 -5.94
CA ILE A 243 12.05 -11.86 -5.74
C ILE A 243 13.27 -12.12 -4.87
N PHE A 244 13.08 -12.76 -3.70
CA PHE A 244 14.17 -13.03 -2.78
C PHE A 244 15.26 -13.91 -3.39
N VAL A 245 14.88 -15.02 -4.03
CA VAL A 245 15.82 -15.94 -4.69
C VAL A 245 16.57 -15.22 -5.82
N THR A 246 15.89 -14.36 -6.58
CA THR A 246 16.50 -13.59 -7.66
C THR A 246 17.50 -12.57 -7.13
N ILE A 247 17.14 -11.79 -6.11
CA ILE A 247 18.03 -10.81 -5.48
C ILE A 247 19.24 -11.52 -4.86
N LEU A 248 19.01 -12.62 -4.14
CA LEU A 248 20.08 -13.42 -3.54
C LEU A 248 21.03 -13.96 -4.61
N ALA A 249 20.50 -14.51 -5.71
CA ALA A 249 21.30 -14.99 -6.83
C ALA A 249 22.13 -13.85 -7.46
N LEU A 250 21.53 -12.68 -7.70
CA LEU A 250 22.23 -11.50 -8.22
C LEU A 250 23.34 -11.02 -7.28
N LEU A 251 23.08 -10.97 -5.98
CA LEU A 251 24.07 -10.61 -4.96
C LEU A 251 25.23 -11.61 -4.92
N LEU A 252 24.93 -12.91 -4.96
CA LEU A 252 25.95 -13.96 -5.00
C LEU A 252 26.79 -13.85 -6.28
N ILE A 253 26.17 -13.67 -7.45
CA ILE A 253 26.88 -13.50 -8.72
C ILE A 253 27.79 -12.25 -8.65
N THR A 254 27.30 -11.15 -8.10
CA THR A 254 28.03 -9.88 -8.03
C THR A 254 29.20 -9.96 -7.04
N ASN A 255 29.00 -10.59 -5.88
CA ASN A 255 29.99 -10.65 -4.81
C ASN A 255 31.03 -11.76 -5.02
N PHE A 256 30.62 -12.91 -5.58
CA PHE A 256 31.54 -14.01 -5.91
C PHE A 256 32.16 -13.89 -7.30
N ALA A 257 31.80 -12.90 -8.11
CA ALA A 257 32.57 -12.55 -9.30
C ALA A 257 33.95 -12.04 -8.86
N PRO A 258 35.06 -12.74 -9.18
CA PRO A 258 36.37 -12.34 -8.66
C PRO A 258 36.71 -10.94 -9.15
N ALA A 259 36.90 -10.01 -8.21
CA ALA A 259 37.49 -8.72 -8.47
C ALA A 259 38.83 -8.97 -9.15
N LYS A 260 39.03 -8.44 -10.36
CA LYS A 260 40.37 -8.45 -10.96
C LYS A 260 41.30 -7.81 -9.93
N PRO A 261 42.45 -8.43 -9.59
CA PRO A 261 43.49 -7.74 -8.85
C PRO A 261 43.71 -6.43 -9.60
N GLN A 262 43.57 -5.29 -8.90
CA GLN A 262 44.11 -4.04 -9.43
C GLN A 262 45.56 -4.36 -9.78
N ALA A 263 45.88 -4.36 -11.07
CA ALA A 263 47.26 -4.43 -11.50
C ALA A 263 47.93 -3.25 -10.81
N LYS A 264 48.71 -3.53 -9.75
CA LYS A 264 49.61 -2.54 -9.20
C LYS A 264 50.39 -2.05 -10.41
N ALA A 265 50.26 -0.76 -10.72
CA ALA A 265 51.19 -0.10 -11.62
C ALA A 265 52.57 -0.22 -10.96
N GLY A 266 53.25 -1.33 -11.20
CA GLY A 266 54.63 -1.51 -10.86
C GLY A 266 55.41 -0.50 -11.66
N ALA A 267 56.25 0.27 -10.97
CA ALA A 267 57.26 1.12 -11.59
C ALA A 267 57.92 0.35 -12.73
N GLY A 268 57.91 0.95 -13.92
CA GLY A 268 58.26 0.28 -15.16
C GLY A 268 59.65 -0.34 -15.13
N SER A 269 59.76 -1.56 -15.66
CA SER A 269 61.01 -2.01 -16.25
C SER A 269 61.23 -1.23 -17.56
N PHE A 270 61.82 -0.06 -17.47
CA PHE A 270 62.39 0.61 -18.64
C PHE A 270 63.73 -0.04 -18.95
N GLY A 271 63.74 -0.97 -19.89
CA GLY A 271 64.95 -1.59 -20.43
C GLY A 271 64.69 -2.10 -21.86
N PRO A 272 65.74 -2.20 -22.70
CA PRO A 272 65.62 -2.54 -24.14
C PRO A 272 65.07 -3.95 -24.42
N ASN A 273 64.77 -4.74 -23.39
CA ASN A 273 64.20 -6.08 -23.48
C ASN A 273 62.77 -6.18 -22.92
N ALA A 274 62.01 -5.07 -22.84
CA ALA A 274 60.59 -5.14 -22.53
C ALA A 274 59.86 -5.89 -23.65
N VAL A 275 59.52 -7.16 -23.39
CA VAL A 275 58.73 -7.98 -24.31
C VAL A 275 57.36 -7.31 -24.48
N PRO A 276 56.91 -7.03 -25.71
CA PRO A 276 55.58 -6.49 -25.91
C PRO A 276 54.57 -7.55 -25.46
N ASP A 277 53.69 -7.19 -24.53
CA ASP A 277 52.55 -8.01 -24.13
C ASP A 277 51.65 -8.20 -25.36
N LYS A 278 51.90 -9.28 -26.09
CA LYS A 278 51.27 -9.64 -27.37
C LYS A 278 50.01 -10.48 -27.17
N GLU A 279 49.40 -10.45 -25.98
CA GLU A 279 48.05 -10.97 -25.83
C GLU A 279 47.04 -9.88 -26.16
N LYS A 280 46.49 -9.92 -27.38
CA LYS A 280 45.19 -9.32 -27.67
C LYS A 280 44.16 -9.99 -26.76
N LYS A 281 44.00 -9.48 -25.54
CA LYS A 281 42.91 -9.89 -24.65
C LYS A 281 41.61 -9.61 -25.40
N PRO A 282 40.74 -10.61 -25.63
CA PRO A 282 39.51 -10.38 -26.35
C PRO A 282 38.72 -9.29 -25.60
N LEU A 283 38.17 -8.34 -26.33
CA LEU A 283 37.30 -7.29 -25.79
C LEU A 283 36.10 -7.89 -25.03
N TRP A 284 35.81 -9.17 -25.30
CA TRP A 284 34.76 -9.99 -24.74
C TRP A 284 35.35 -11.10 -23.85
N ASN A 285 35.26 -10.91 -22.53
CA ASN A 285 35.37 -12.00 -21.58
C ASN A 285 33.97 -12.57 -21.31
N GLY A 286 33.81 -13.84 -20.93
CA GLY A 286 32.49 -14.41 -20.59
C GLY A 286 31.67 -13.56 -19.60
N LYS A 287 32.34 -12.76 -18.74
CA LYS A 287 31.73 -11.79 -17.82
C LYS A 287 31.08 -10.59 -18.52
N THR A 288 31.72 -10.01 -19.54
CA THR A 288 31.12 -8.90 -20.30
C THR A 288 29.97 -9.41 -21.16
N ALA A 289 30.05 -10.66 -21.62
CA ALA A 289 28.94 -11.32 -22.31
C ALA A 289 27.75 -11.60 -21.38
N ILE A 290 27.97 -12.01 -20.13
CA ILE A 290 26.90 -12.18 -19.14
C ILE A 290 26.23 -10.83 -18.83
N VAL A 291 27.01 -9.79 -18.57
CA VAL A 291 26.47 -8.45 -18.32
C VAL A 291 25.68 -7.95 -19.53
N LEU A 292 26.24 -8.03 -20.74
CA LEU A 292 25.53 -7.66 -21.98
C LEU A 292 24.28 -8.52 -22.23
N ALA A 293 24.30 -9.81 -21.90
CA ALA A 293 23.15 -10.68 -22.00
C ALA A 293 22.06 -10.28 -20.99
N SER A 294 22.42 -9.93 -19.76
CA SER A 294 21.49 -9.38 -18.77
C SER A 294 20.89 -8.05 -19.25
N PHE A 295 21.69 -7.17 -19.86
CA PHE A 295 21.20 -5.93 -20.48
C PHE A 295 20.29 -6.19 -21.69
N LEU A 296 20.54 -7.21 -22.49
CA LEU A 296 19.69 -7.61 -23.61
C LEU A 296 18.39 -8.27 -23.13
N ILE A 297 18.43 -9.04 -22.06
CA ILE A 297 17.23 -9.63 -21.43
C ILE A 297 16.39 -8.51 -20.83
N VAL A 298 16.98 -7.60 -20.05
CA VAL A 298 16.26 -6.45 -19.51
C VAL A 298 15.74 -5.55 -20.62
N GLY A 299 16.52 -5.29 -21.68
CA GLY A 299 16.08 -4.53 -22.85
C GLY A 299 14.96 -5.22 -23.64
N SER A 300 14.99 -6.55 -23.75
CA SER A 300 13.92 -7.34 -24.37
C SER A 300 12.65 -7.32 -23.53
N VAL A 301 12.77 -7.48 -22.20
CA VAL A 301 11.66 -7.35 -21.25
C VAL A 301 11.07 -5.95 -21.35
N CYS A 302 11.90 -4.90 -21.36
CA CYS A 302 11.46 -3.51 -21.54
C CYS A 302 10.75 -3.28 -22.89
N TYR A 303 11.20 -3.92 -23.97
CA TYR A 303 10.57 -3.82 -25.29
C TYR A 303 9.22 -4.55 -25.34
N THR A 304 9.13 -5.74 -24.73
CA THR A 304 7.84 -6.44 -24.58
C THR A 304 6.88 -5.68 -23.68
N SER A 305 7.38 -5.06 -22.60
CA SER A 305 6.58 -4.18 -21.73
C SER A 305 6.12 -2.93 -22.46
N TYR A 306 6.95 -2.33 -23.31
CA TYR A 306 6.52 -1.20 -24.16
C TYR A 306 5.41 -1.61 -25.11
N LEU A 307 5.53 -2.78 -25.75
CA LEU A 307 4.48 -3.31 -26.64
C LEU A 307 3.18 -3.62 -25.88
N HIS A 308 3.27 -4.15 -24.65
CA HIS A 308 2.11 -4.41 -23.79
C HIS A 308 1.46 -3.10 -23.29
N PHE A 309 2.26 -2.11 -22.89
CA PHE A 309 1.80 -0.78 -22.49
C PHE A 309 1.15 -0.02 -23.65
N THR A 310 1.62 -0.20 -24.90
CA THR A 310 0.95 0.37 -26.09
C THR A 310 -0.31 -0.41 -26.50
N SER A 311 -0.57 -1.55 -25.86
CA SER A 311 -1.73 -2.43 -26.09
C SER A 311 -2.81 -2.27 -25.02
N SER A 312 -2.62 -1.45 -23.98
CA SER A 312 -3.67 -1.20 -22.99
C SER A 312 -4.77 -0.31 -23.57
N HIS A 313 -6.00 -0.58 -23.13
CA HIS A 313 -7.22 -0.39 -23.91
C HIS A 313 -7.64 1.07 -23.93
N SER A 314 -8.38 1.49 -24.96
CA SER A 314 -9.09 2.78 -24.94
C SER A 314 -10.34 2.73 -24.04
N ASN A 315 -10.55 1.63 -23.31
CA ASN A 315 -11.75 1.32 -22.54
C ASN A 315 -11.33 0.84 -21.15
N GLU A 316 -10.93 1.80 -20.32
CA GLU A 316 -10.39 1.57 -18.97
C GLU A 316 -11.35 2.17 -17.93
N LEU A 317 -11.28 1.67 -16.71
CA LEU A 317 -11.96 2.19 -15.53
C LEU A 317 -10.98 2.15 -14.35
N TYR A 318 -10.73 3.30 -13.74
CA TYR A 318 -9.90 3.39 -12.53
C TYR A 318 -10.78 3.47 -11.28
N VAL A 319 -10.75 2.43 -10.46
CA VAL A 319 -11.52 2.31 -9.22
C VAL A 319 -10.60 2.51 -8.01
N TYR A 320 -11.05 3.26 -7.02
CA TYR A 320 -10.37 3.44 -5.73
C TYR A 320 -11.33 3.06 -4.59
N ASN A 321 -11.05 1.99 -3.85
CA ASN A 321 -11.97 1.44 -2.84
C ASN A 321 -11.24 0.89 -1.60
N TRP A 322 -11.97 0.52 -0.56
CA TRP A 322 -11.49 -0.20 0.62
C TRP A 322 -10.90 -1.58 0.27
N GLY A 323 -10.00 -2.07 1.14
CA GLY A 323 -9.50 -3.45 1.10
C GLY A 323 -10.60 -4.47 1.45
N GLU A 324 -10.59 -5.65 0.80
CA GLU A 324 -11.56 -6.73 1.03
C GLU A 324 -13.06 -6.33 0.86
N TYR A 325 -13.36 -5.34 0.01
CA TYR A 325 -14.70 -4.74 -0.09
C TYR A 325 -15.46 -5.01 -1.40
N ILE A 326 -14.99 -5.99 -2.17
CA ILE A 326 -15.64 -6.50 -3.38
C ILE A 326 -15.18 -7.94 -3.65
N ASP A 327 -16.04 -8.79 -4.18
CA ASP A 327 -15.63 -10.09 -4.72
C ASP A 327 -14.81 -9.86 -6.00
N GLU A 328 -13.60 -10.42 -6.08
CA GLU A 328 -12.73 -10.19 -7.24
C GLU A 328 -13.27 -10.77 -8.55
N SER A 329 -14.07 -11.84 -8.48
CA SER A 329 -14.73 -12.42 -9.67
C SER A 329 -15.77 -11.48 -10.28
N VAL A 330 -16.34 -10.57 -9.49
CA VAL A 330 -17.25 -9.52 -9.97
C VAL A 330 -16.52 -8.56 -10.91
N ILE A 331 -15.23 -8.29 -10.65
CA ILE A 331 -14.39 -7.49 -11.53
C ILE A 331 -14.23 -8.22 -12.88
N ASP A 332 -13.82 -9.49 -12.85
CA ASP A 332 -13.64 -10.31 -14.07
C ASP A 332 -14.94 -10.41 -14.90
N GLU A 333 -16.09 -10.57 -14.24
CA GLU A 333 -17.40 -10.60 -14.89
C GLU A 333 -17.75 -9.27 -15.55
N PHE A 334 -17.49 -8.14 -14.87
CA PHE A 334 -17.68 -6.82 -15.46
C PHE A 334 -16.82 -6.62 -16.69
N GLU A 335 -15.53 -6.98 -16.62
CA GLU A 335 -14.61 -6.88 -17.76
C GLU A 335 -15.08 -7.74 -18.93
N ALA A 336 -15.53 -8.97 -18.65
CA ALA A 336 -16.02 -9.90 -19.66
C ALA A 336 -17.31 -9.41 -20.34
N GLU A 337 -18.23 -8.81 -19.58
CA GLU A 337 -19.51 -8.31 -20.10
C GLU A 337 -19.36 -7.00 -20.89
N THR A 338 -18.48 -6.11 -20.45
CA THR A 338 -18.40 -4.74 -20.98
C THR A 338 -17.20 -4.51 -21.90
N GLY A 339 -16.17 -5.36 -21.81
CA GLY A 339 -14.87 -5.14 -22.43
C GLY A 339 -14.13 -3.92 -21.86
N ILE A 340 -14.53 -3.41 -20.69
CA ILE A 340 -13.85 -2.34 -19.95
C ILE A 340 -12.84 -3.00 -19.02
N HIS A 341 -11.56 -2.65 -19.14
CA HIS A 341 -10.55 -3.11 -18.19
C HIS A 341 -10.62 -2.28 -16.90
N VAL A 342 -10.69 -2.94 -15.76
CA VAL A 342 -10.80 -2.33 -14.44
C VAL A 342 -9.45 -2.38 -13.75
N THR A 343 -8.90 -1.20 -13.54
CA THR A 343 -7.81 -1.01 -12.61
C THR A 343 -8.38 -0.72 -11.23
N TYR A 344 -8.03 -1.56 -10.25
CA TYR A 344 -8.53 -1.44 -8.88
C TYR A 344 -7.40 -1.09 -7.90
N ASP A 345 -7.42 0.14 -7.35
CA ASP A 345 -6.52 0.63 -6.30
C ASP A 345 -7.23 0.70 -4.95
N LEU A 346 -6.45 0.74 -3.86
CA LEU A 346 -6.97 0.59 -2.49
C LEU A 346 -6.56 1.71 -1.53
N PHE A 347 -7.45 2.07 -0.60
CA PHE A 347 -7.17 2.90 0.57
C PHE A 347 -7.66 2.23 1.86
N GLU A 348 -7.05 2.61 3.00
CA GLU A 348 -7.46 2.09 4.33
C GLU A 348 -8.39 3.01 5.09
N THR A 349 -8.28 4.32 4.89
CA THR A 349 -9.13 5.29 5.57
C THR A 349 -9.57 6.38 4.61
N ASN A 350 -10.72 7.00 4.90
CA ASN A 350 -11.19 8.17 4.17
C ASN A 350 -10.15 9.31 4.21
N GLU A 351 -9.35 9.43 5.28
CA GLU A 351 -8.30 10.44 5.45
C GLU A 351 -7.06 10.18 4.58
N GLU A 352 -6.78 8.92 4.20
CA GLU A 352 -5.77 8.59 3.19
C GLU A 352 -6.29 8.94 1.78
N MET A 353 -7.55 8.62 1.51
CA MET A 353 -8.19 8.80 0.21
C MET A 353 -8.42 10.28 -0.15
N TYR A 354 -8.96 11.07 0.77
CA TYR A 354 -9.40 12.44 0.50
C TYR A 354 -8.30 13.35 -0.08
N PRO A 355 -7.09 13.42 0.50
CA PRO A 355 -6.01 14.24 -0.07
C PRO A 355 -5.61 13.84 -1.49
N VAL A 356 -5.74 12.55 -1.85
CA VAL A 356 -5.43 12.06 -3.20
C VAL A 356 -6.45 12.61 -4.20
N ILE A 357 -7.74 12.60 -3.84
CA ILE A 357 -8.81 13.14 -4.69
C ILE A 357 -8.75 14.67 -4.75
N GLU A 358 -8.61 15.34 -3.60
CA GLU A 358 -8.53 16.81 -3.50
C GLU A 358 -7.34 17.38 -4.30
N ALA A 359 -6.19 16.69 -4.28
CA ALA A 359 -5.03 17.10 -5.06
C ALA A 359 -5.26 17.04 -6.58
N GLY A 360 -6.19 16.20 -7.05
CA GLY A 360 -6.53 16.03 -8.46
C GLY A 360 -5.41 15.48 -9.35
N ALA A 361 -4.27 15.08 -8.76
CA ALA A 361 -3.06 14.62 -9.45
C ALA A 361 -3.22 13.24 -10.07
N VAL A 362 -4.02 12.41 -9.39
CA VAL A 362 -4.44 11.08 -9.81
C VAL A 362 -5.92 11.18 -10.18
N SER A 363 -6.28 10.65 -11.34
CA SER A 363 -7.67 10.59 -11.79
C SER A 363 -8.19 9.18 -11.55
N TYR A 364 -9.11 9.04 -10.59
CA TYR A 364 -9.94 7.86 -10.46
C TYR A 364 -11.32 8.15 -11.06
N ASP A 365 -11.95 7.13 -11.61
CA ASP A 365 -13.25 7.24 -12.27
C ASP A 365 -14.40 6.88 -11.32
N ALA A 366 -14.18 5.94 -10.39
CA ALA A 366 -15.13 5.57 -9.34
C ALA A 366 -14.42 5.43 -7.99
N VAL A 367 -15.03 5.97 -6.94
CA VAL A 367 -14.53 5.90 -5.56
C VAL A 367 -15.67 5.48 -4.65
N CYS A 368 -15.41 4.68 -3.60
CA CYS A 368 -16.43 4.32 -2.62
C CYS A 368 -16.10 4.86 -1.21
N PRO A 369 -16.29 6.17 -0.96
CA PRO A 369 -16.15 6.77 0.38
C PRO A 369 -17.34 6.47 1.30
N SER A 370 -17.14 6.76 2.59
CA SER A 370 -18.22 6.78 3.59
C SER A 370 -18.98 8.10 3.59
N ASP A 371 -20.20 8.06 4.13
CA ASP A 371 -21.15 9.16 4.29
C ASP A 371 -20.54 10.56 4.58
N TYR A 372 -19.89 10.78 5.73
CA TYR A 372 -19.34 12.10 6.08
C TYR A 372 -18.29 12.59 5.07
N MET A 373 -17.57 11.66 4.44
CA MET A 373 -16.55 11.99 3.45
C MET A 373 -17.18 12.40 2.13
N ILE A 374 -18.28 11.76 1.72
CA ILE A 374 -19.09 12.20 0.58
C ILE A 374 -19.55 13.64 0.78
N GLN A 375 -20.10 13.96 1.96
CA GLN A 375 -20.55 15.32 2.27
C GLN A 375 -19.41 16.34 2.08
N LYS A 376 -18.23 16.06 2.65
CA LYS A 376 -17.05 16.91 2.52
C LYS A 376 -16.60 17.08 1.06
N MET A 377 -16.63 16.01 0.28
CA MET A 377 -16.29 16.04 -1.15
C MET A 377 -17.30 16.85 -1.98
N VAL A 378 -18.60 16.76 -1.67
CA VAL A 378 -19.65 17.59 -2.28
C VAL A 378 -19.43 19.07 -1.95
N GLU A 379 -19.22 19.41 -0.67
CA GLU A 379 -19.01 20.79 -0.22
C GLU A 379 -17.79 21.46 -0.88
N ASN A 380 -16.75 20.68 -1.18
CA ASN A 380 -15.54 21.15 -1.85
C ASN A 380 -15.57 21.01 -3.38
N GLY A 381 -16.70 20.60 -3.96
CA GLY A 381 -16.88 20.51 -5.41
C GLY A 381 -15.99 19.46 -6.08
N LEU A 382 -15.71 18.35 -5.37
CA LEU A 382 -14.81 17.30 -5.84
C LEU A 382 -15.52 16.17 -6.59
N LEU A 383 -16.85 16.18 -6.67
CA LEU A 383 -17.65 15.11 -7.27
C LEU A 383 -18.40 15.60 -8.52
N ALA A 384 -18.45 14.75 -9.55
CA ALA A 384 -19.33 14.91 -10.70
C ALA A 384 -20.71 14.30 -10.41
N GLU A 385 -21.76 14.96 -10.88
CA GLU A 385 -23.12 14.42 -10.81
C GLU A 385 -23.26 13.14 -11.63
N ILE A 386 -23.94 12.13 -11.08
CA ILE A 386 -24.17 10.85 -11.77
C ILE A 386 -25.32 11.01 -12.78
N ASN A 387 -25.12 10.60 -14.04
CA ASN A 387 -26.23 10.48 -14.97
C ASN A 387 -27.01 9.18 -14.70
N PHE A 388 -28.10 9.27 -13.93
CA PHE A 388 -28.93 8.11 -13.59
C PHE A 388 -29.64 7.46 -14.79
N GLU A 389 -29.69 8.10 -15.98
CA GLU A 389 -30.13 7.42 -17.21
C GLU A 389 -29.20 6.26 -17.58
N ASN A 390 -27.91 6.36 -17.24
CA ASN A 390 -26.90 5.32 -17.44
C ASN A 390 -26.86 4.29 -16.29
N VAL A 391 -27.62 4.52 -15.21
CA VAL A 391 -27.68 3.67 -14.02
C VAL A 391 -29.11 3.18 -13.72
N PRO A 392 -29.81 2.55 -14.68
CA PRO A 392 -31.21 2.11 -14.47
C PRO A 392 -31.38 1.10 -13.33
N ASN A 393 -30.35 0.32 -13.00
CA ASN A 393 -30.43 -0.67 -11.92
C ASN A 393 -30.48 -0.05 -10.53
N ILE A 394 -30.28 1.27 -10.37
CA ILE A 394 -30.50 1.95 -9.09
C ILE A 394 -31.94 1.76 -8.57
N ALA A 395 -32.89 1.43 -9.45
CA ALA A 395 -34.25 1.06 -9.07
C ALA A 395 -34.32 -0.16 -8.13
N ASN A 396 -33.25 -0.96 -8.04
CA ASN A 396 -33.15 -2.09 -7.12
C ASN A 396 -32.71 -1.67 -5.70
N ILE A 397 -32.14 -0.48 -5.53
CA ILE A 397 -31.74 0.06 -4.22
C ILE A 397 -33.00 0.44 -3.43
N ASP A 398 -33.07 0.04 -2.16
CA ASP A 398 -34.23 0.34 -1.33
C ASP A 398 -34.34 1.88 -1.12
N PRO A 399 -35.52 2.49 -1.36
CA PRO A 399 -35.74 3.92 -1.16
C PRO A 399 -35.40 4.42 0.25
N VAL A 400 -35.43 3.56 1.27
CA VAL A 400 -35.04 3.94 2.64
C VAL A 400 -33.58 4.39 2.71
N TYR A 401 -32.67 3.72 2.00
CA TYR A 401 -31.25 4.11 1.99
C TYR A 401 -31.02 5.38 1.17
N LEU A 402 -31.77 5.58 0.08
CA LEU A 402 -31.74 6.85 -0.66
C LEU A 402 -32.26 8.02 0.19
N GLU A 403 -33.26 7.82 1.04
CA GLU A 403 -33.71 8.88 1.95
C GLU A 403 -32.64 9.22 2.98
N LYS A 404 -31.97 8.20 3.53
CA LYS A 404 -30.88 8.38 4.49
C LYS A 404 -29.64 9.04 3.87
N SER A 405 -29.34 8.75 2.60
CA SER A 405 -28.26 9.38 1.85
C SER A 405 -28.40 10.90 1.75
N LYS A 406 -29.61 11.46 1.85
CA LYS A 406 -29.83 12.91 1.85
C LYS A 406 -29.13 13.64 3.00
N ALA A 407 -28.72 12.94 4.05
CA ALA A 407 -27.92 13.52 5.13
C ALA A 407 -26.56 14.02 4.64
N PHE A 408 -25.97 13.37 3.62
CA PHE A 408 -24.66 13.71 3.05
C PHE A 408 -24.69 14.09 1.56
N ASP A 409 -25.76 13.73 0.84
CA ASP A 409 -26.03 14.09 -0.55
C ASP A 409 -27.49 14.59 -0.68
N PRO A 410 -27.80 15.86 -0.33
CA PRO A 410 -29.17 16.33 -0.11
C PRO A 410 -30.15 16.15 -1.28
N GLU A 411 -29.64 16.11 -2.50
CA GLU A 411 -30.42 15.91 -3.72
C GLU A 411 -30.24 14.51 -4.34
N ASN A 412 -29.46 13.62 -3.71
CA ASN A 412 -29.04 12.31 -4.22
C ASN A 412 -28.48 12.39 -5.66
N ARG A 413 -27.57 13.35 -5.90
CA ARG A 413 -27.02 13.62 -7.24
C ARG A 413 -25.65 13.01 -7.47
N TYR A 414 -24.93 12.67 -6.40
CA TYR A 414 -23.51 12.34 -6.45
C TYR A 414 -23.20 10.92 -6.00
N SER A 415 -24.13 10.25 -5.31
CA SER A 415 -23.87 8.98 -4.63
C SER A 415 -24.90 7.88 -4.93
N VAL A 416 -24.43 6.62 -4.97
CA VAL A 416 -25.26 5.41 -5.02
C VAL A 416 -24.89 4.48 -3.87
N PRO A 417 -25.81 4.19 -2.93
CA PRO A 417 -25.54 3.29 -1.80
C PRO A 417 -25.04 1.92 -2.26
N TYR A 418 -23.94 1.46 -1.68
CA TYR A 418 -23.31 0.18 -2.01
C TYR A 418 -23.47 -0.84 -0.89
N THR A 419 -23.12 -0.43 0.32
CA THR A 419 -23.12 -1.24 1.54
C THR A 419 -23.52 -0.35 2.70
N TRP A 420 -24.10 -0.96 3.72
CA TRP A 420 -24.45 -0.26 4.94
C TRP A 420 -24.28 -1.19 6.12
N GLY A 421 -24.29 -0.61 7.31
CA GLY A 421 -24.33 -1.38 8.53
C GLY A 421 -24.47 -0.51 9.74
N THR A 422 -24.21 -1.13 10.88
CA THR A 422 -24.34 -0.50 12.19
C THR A 422 -23.10 -0.74 13.01
N VAL A 423 -22.97 0.00 14.11
CA VAL A 423 -22.02 -0.32 15.19
C VAL A 423 -22.82 -0.88 16.36
N GLY A 424 -22.32 -1.92 17.01
CA GLY A 424 -23.03 -2.57 18.10
C GLY A 424 -22.08 -3.25 19.06
N ILE A 425 -22.65 -4.11 19.90
CA ILE A 425 -21.89 -4.84 20.92
C ILE A 425 -21.88 -6.31 20.52
N ILE A 426 -20.70 -6.83 20.21
CA ILE A 426 -20.48 -8.27 20.11
C ILE A 426 -20.15 -8.83 21.50
N TYR A 427 -20.62 -10.02 21.82
CA TYR A 427 -20.35 -10.67 23.10
C TYR A 427 -20.19 -12.18 22.99
N ASN A 428 -19.39 -12.73 23.90
CA ASN A 428 -19.20 -14.16 24.09
C ASN A 428 -20.22 -14.68 25.11
N VAL A 429 -21.16 -15.52 24.65
CA VAL A 429 -22.30 -15.97 25.46
C VAL A 429 -21.84 -16.69 26.72
N GLN A 430 -20.96 -17.68 26.56
CA GLN A 430 -20.48 -18.53 27.65
C GLN A 430 -19.64 -17.74 28.65
N LYS A 431 -18.80 -16.81 28.18
CA LYS A 431 -18.00 -15.96 29.07
C LYS A 431 -18.87 -14.99 29.88
N LEU A 432 -19.95 -14.45 29.30
CA LEU A 432 -20.92 -13.66 30.06
C LEU A 432 -21.63 -14.49 31.13
N GLU A 433 -22.01 -15.73 30.82
CA GLU A 433 -22.59 -16.66 31.79
C GLU A 433 -21.64 -16.96 32.96
N GLU A 434 -20.35 -17.21 32.67
CA GLU A 434 -19.31 -17.44 33.68
C GLU A 434 -19.11 -16.22 34.60
N LEU A 435 -19.15 -15.01 34.04
CA LEU A 435 -19.06 -13.75 34.78
C LEU A 435 -20.38 -13.39 35.49
N GLY A 436 -21.46 -14.12 35.21
CA GLY A 436 -22.81 -13.85 35.73
C GLY A 436 -23.41 -12.54 35.21
N VAL A 437 -22.97 -12.07 34.05
CA VAL A 437 -23.41 -10.83 33.41
C VAL A 437 -24.51 -11.17 32.39
N PRO A 438 -25.67 -10.48 32.41
CA PRO A 438 -26.70 -10.72 31.39
C PRO A 438 -26.22 -10.25 30.00
N ALA A 439 -26.80 -10.81 28.94
CA ALA A 439 -26.55 -10.33 27.59
C ALA A 439 -26.81 -8.81 27.49
N PRO A 440 -25.91 -8.04 26.85
CA PRO A 440 -26.06 -6.61 26.72
C PRO A 440 -27.29 -6.26 25.87
N THR A 441 -27.91 -5.12 26.16
CA THR A 441 -29.07 -4.61 25.40
C THR A 441 -29.00 -3.10 25.12
N LYS A 442 -28.07 -2.39 25.78
CA LYS A 442 -27.92 -0.94 25.74
C LYS A 442 -26.48 -0.53 26.02
N TRP A 443 -26.08 0.68 25.65
CA TRP A 443 -24.68 1.13 25.78
C TRP A 443 -24.23 1.18 27.25
N SER A 444 -25.13 1.54 28.17
CA SER A 444 -24.83 1.60 29.61
C SER A 444 -24.36 0.27 30.21
N ASP A 445 -24.65 -0.87 29.55
CA ASP A 445 -24.23 -2.19 30.04
C ASP A 445 -22.70 -2.36 29.99
N LEU A 446 -22.00 -1.58 29.15
CA LEU A 446 -20.53 -1.53 29.09
C LEU A 446 -19.87 -0.86 30.30
N TRP A 447 -20.65 -0.38 31.28
CA TRP A 447 -20.16 0.15 32.57
C TRP A 447 -20.36 -0.83 33.73
N ASP A 448 -20.73 -2.08 33.46
CA ASP A 448 -20.81 -3.11 34.50
C ASP A 448 -19.41 -3.46 35.03
N GLU A 449 -19.20 -3.25 36.33
CA GLU A 449 -17.93 -3.55 37.02
C GLU A 449 -17.48 -5.01 36.89
N ARG A 450 -18.40 -5.95 36.62
CA ARG A 450 -18.09 -7.36 36.39
C ARG A 450 -17.39 -7.61 35.06
N LEU A 451 -17.52 -6.70 34.10
CA LEU A 451 -16.83 -6.72 32.81
C LEU A 451 -15.44 -6.09 32.86
N LYS A 452 -14.91 -5.81 34.05
CA LYS A 452 -13.60 -5.20 34.21
C LYS A 452 -12.49 -6.07 33.60
N GLY A 453 -11.78 -5.51 32.62
CA GLY A 453 -10.73 -6.20 31.87
C GLY A 453 -11.24 -7.09 30.74
N GLU A 454 -12.54 -7.03 30.45
CA GLU A 454 -13.24 -7.89 29.48
C GLU A 454 -13.94 -7.10 28.37
N ILE A 455 -13.72 -5.78 28.31
CA ILE A 455 -14.33 -4.87 27.34
C ILE A 455 -13.29 -4.41 26.31
N LEU A 456 -13.62 -4.59 25.03
CA LEU A 456 -12.90 -4.00 23.90
C LEU A 456 -13.69 -2.80 23.35
N MET A 457 -13.08 -1.63 23.37
CA MET A 457 -13.66 -0.40 22.80
C MET A 457 -12.97 -0.05 21.48
N GLN A 458 -13.66 0.68 20.60
CA GLN A 458 -13.08 1.16 19.34
C GLN A 458 -11.99 2.22 19.59
N ASP A 459 -10.80 2.07 18.99
CA ASP A 459 -9.75 3.11 18.94
C ASP A 459 -10.00 4.10 17.79
N SER A 460 -11.25 4.55 17.68
CA SER A 460 -11.71 5.56 16.73
C SER A 460 -12.39 6.69 17.52
N VAL A 461 -12.01 7.93 17.21
CA VAL A 461 -12.43 9.11 17.98
C VAL A 461 -13.95 9.25 17.99
N ARG A 462 -14.57 9.22 16.80
CA ARG A 462 -16.02 9.42 16.67
C ARG A 462 -16.78 8.22 17.25
N ASP A 463 -16.31 7.00 17.03
CA ASP A 463 -17.01 5.79 17.50
C ASP A 463 -16.95 5.62 19.02
N ALA A 464 -15.81 5.94 19.64
CA ALA A 464 -15.70 5.93 21.11
C ALA A 464 -16.64 6.99 21.73
N PHE A 465 -16.66 8.21 21.17
CA PHE A 465 -17.57 9.25 21.64
C PHE A 465 -19.04 8.91 21.34
N MET A 466 -19.34 8.25 20.23
CA MET A 466 -20.70 7.84 19.87
C MET A 466 -21.33 6.99 20.97
N VAL A 467 -20.61 5.99 21.51
CA VAL A 467 -21.10 5.15 22.60
C VAL A 467 -21.51 5.99 23.82
N ALA A 468 -20.66 6.95 24.21
CA ALA A 468 -20.94 7.83 25.35
C ALA A 468 -22.05 8.85 25.07
N LEU A 469 -22.08 9.43 23.87
CA LEU A 469 -23.09 10.41 23.47
C LEU A 469 -24.48 9.78 23.38
N LYS A 470 -24.58 8.57 22.81
CA LYS A 470 -25.84 7.83 22.72
C LYS A 470 -26.34 7.37 24.08
N GLU A 471 -25.44 6.95 24.99
CA GLU A 471 -25.81 6.67 26.39
C GLU A 471 -26.39 7.90 27.09
N LEU A 472 -25.81 9.08 26.85
CA LEU A 472 -26.28 10.35 27.40
C LEU A 472 -27.54 10.90 26.70
N GLY A 473 -27.98 10.27 25.60
CA GLY A 473 -29.13 10.70 24.79
C GLY A 473 -28.83 11.91 23.88
N TYR A 474 -27.56 12.23 23.65
CA TYR A 474 -27.12 13.28 22.73
C TYR A 474 -26.94 12.75 21.30
N SER A 475 -26.91 13.68 20.34
CA SER A 475 -26.55 13.35 18.96
C SER A 475 -25.07 12.99 18.86
N MET A 476 -24.76 11.95 18.08
CA MET A 476 -23.37 11.57 17.76
C MET A 476 -22.68 12.56 16.79
N ASN A 477 -23.42 13.57 16.32
CA ASN A 477 -22.96 14.66 15.48
C ASN A 477 -22.94 16.00 16.22
N THR A 478 -23.03 15.99 17.56
CA THR A 478 -22.99 17.23 18.34
C THR A 478 -21.64 17.95 18.21
N THR A 479 -21.72 19.28 18.16
CA THR A 479 -20.58 20.20 18.29
C THR A 479 -20.66 21.02 19.57
N ASP A 480 -21.60 20.71 20.48
CA ASP A 480 -21.72 21.38 21.76
C ASP A 480 -20.61 20.94 22.72
N VAL A 481 -19.81 21.90 23.17
CA VAL A 481 -18.65 21.62 24.03
C VAL A 481 -19.06 21.03 25.38
N GLY A 482 -20.24 21.39 25.90
CA GLY A 482 -20.76 20.85 27.15
C GLY A 482 -21.10 19.37 27.03
N GLU A 483 -21.82 18.99 25.97
CA GLU A 483 -22.16 17.60 25.67
C GLU A 483 -20.89 16.73 25.49
N LEU A 484 -19.89 17.25 24.79
CA LEU A 484 -18.61 16.55 24.58
C LEU A 484 -17.78 16.39 25.87
N GLU A 485 -17.80 17.38 26.75
CA GLU A 485 -17.14 17.29 28.06
C GLU A 485 -17.84 16.28 28.98
N GLU A 486 -19.16 16.14 28.89
CA GLU A 486 -19.90 15.09 29.60
C GLU A 486 -19.57 13.69 29.06
N ALA A 487 -19.57 13.52 27.74
CA ALA A 487 -19.16 12.28 27.09
C ALA A 487 -17.72 11.88 27.48
N LYS A 488 -16.78 12.84 27.48
CA LYS A 488 -15.40 12.62 27.94
C LYS A 488 -15.35 12.10 29.37
N LYS A 489 -16.11 12.70 30.30
CA LYS A 489 -16.14 12.26 31.71
C LYS A 489 -16.65 10.83 31.83
N LEU A 490 -17.67 10.48 31.05
CA LEU A 490 -18.22 9.13 31.05
C LEU A 490 -17.22 8.09 30.52
N LEU A 491 -16.51 8.42 29.44
CA LEU A 491 -15.41 7.58 28.91
C LEU A 491 -14.26 7.43 29.90
N LEU A 492 -13.87 8.51 30.59
CA LEU A 492 -12.86 8.44 31.66
C LEU A 492 -13.31 7.56 32.82
N ALA A 493 -14.60 7.56 33.16
CA ALA A 493 -15.16 6.67 34.16
C ALA A 493 -15.19 5.20 33.71
N GLN A 494 -15.37 4.94 32.40
CA GLN A 494 -15.33 3.60 31.83
C GLN A 494 -13.91 3.03 31.76
N LYS A 495 -12.92 3.88 31.50
CA LYS A 495 -11.56 3.48 31.16
C LYS A 495 -10.94 2.42 32.11
N PRO A 496 -11.14 2.45 33.43
CA PRO A 496 -10.64 1.42 34.34
C PRO A 496 -11.26 0.02 34.15
N LEU A 497 -12.39 -0.08 33.44
CA LEU A 497 -13.08 -1.32 33.07
C LEU A 497 -12.60 -1.86 31.71
N VAL A 498 -12.19 -0.96 30.82
CA VAL A 498 -11.77 -1.29 29.44
C VAL A 498 -10.45 -2.08 29.45
N GLN A 499 -10.42 -3.20 28.73
CA GLN A 499 -9.22 -4.00 28.53
C GLN A 499 -8.26 -3.31 27.56
N ALA A 500 -8.78 -2.89 26.40
CA ALA A 500 -8.02 -2.23 25.35
C ALA A 500 -8.93 -1.42 24.42
N TYR A 501 -8.35 -0.37 23.83
CA TYR A 501 -8.90 0.31 22.68
C TYR A 501 -8.25 -0.29 21.43
N VAL A 502 -9.07 -0.80 20.51
CA VAL A 502 -8.67 -1.62 19.36
C VAL A 502 -9.50 -1.25 18.14
N VAL A 503 -9.00 -1.57 16.94
CA VAL A 503 -9.74 -1.43 15.67
C VAL A 503 -10.07 -2.84 15.17
N ASP A 504 -9.33 -3.37 14.19
CA ASP A 504 -9.59 -4.72 13.64
C ASP A 504 -9.26 -5.85 14.61
N GLN A 505 -8.42 -5.56 15.61
CA GLN A 505 -7.98 -6.52 16.63
C GLN A 505 -9.13 -7.03 17.51
N VAL A 506 -10.31 -6.39 17.47
CA VAL A 506 -11.51 -6.94 18.14
C VAL A 506 -11.78 -8.36 17.63
N ARG A 507 -11.64 -8.61 16.32
CA ARG A 507 -11.91 -9.92 15.68
C ARG A 507 -11.11 -11.04 16.34
N ASP A 508 -9.79 -10.93 16.28
CA ASP A 508 -8.86 -11.93 16.79
C ASP A 508 -9.06 -12.14 18.31
N LYS A 509 -9.30 -11.06 19.05
CA LYS A 509 -9.46 -11.13 20.50
C LYS A 509 -10.75 -11.83 20.91
N MET A 510 -11.85 -11.59 20.20
CA MET A 510 -13.12 -12.27 20.44
C MET A 510 -13.02 -13.76 20.07
N LEU A 511 -12.39 -14.10 18.94
CA LEU A 511 -12.15 -15.50 18.51
C LEU A 511 -11.16 -16.27 19.40
N ASN A 512 -10.27 -15.57 20.12
CA ASN A 512 -9.37 -16.18 21.11
C ASN A 512 -9.98 -16.23 22.51
N GLY A 513 -11.21 -15.71 22.71
CA GLY A 513 -11.87 -15.64 24.01
C GLY A 513 -11.19 -14.67 25.00
N GLU A 514 -10.40 -13.72 24.51
CA GLU A 514 -9.61 -12.78 25.33
C GLU A 514 -10.48 -11.72 26.04
N ALA A 515 -11.69 -11.48 25.54
CA ALA A 515 -12.65 -10.49 26.04
C ALA A 515 -14.07 -11.08 26.06
N ALA A 516 -14.94 -10.54 26.91
CA ALA A 516 -16.35 -10.94 26.97
C ALA A 516 -17.24 -10.10 26.05
N VAL A 517 -16.90 -8.81 25.87
CA VAL A 517 -17.65 -7.89 25.01
C VAL A 517 -16.73 -7.01 24.18
N GLY A 518 -17.18 -6.64 22.98
CA GLY A 518 -16.49 -5.70 22.11
C GLY A 518 -17.45 -4.78 21.37
N VAL A 519 -17.05 -3.52 21.14
CA VAL A 519 -17.77 -2.62 20.23
C VAL A 519 -17.24 -2.86 18.81
N ILE A 520 -18.11 -3.20 17.87
CA ILE A 520 -17.70 -3.61 16.52
C ILE A 520 -18.75 -3.26 15.47
N TYR A 521 -18.33 -3.21 14.20
CA TYR A 521 -19.20 -3.05 13.04
C TYR A 521 -20.01 -4.33 12.77
N SER A 522 -21.25 -4.19 12.29
CA SER A 522 -22.18 -5.32 12.12
C SER A 522 -21.75 -6.36 11.09
N GLY A 523 -21.05 -5.96 10.02
CA GLY A 523 -20.57 -6.92 9.01
C GLY A 523 -19.56 -7.93 9.54
N GLU A 524 -18.91 -7.61 10.66
CA GLU A 524 -17.92 -8.49 11.28
C GLU A 524 -18.52 -9.75 11.89
N LEU A 525 -19.81 -9.72 12.24
CA LEU A 525 -20.43 -10.82 12.95
C LEU A 525 -20.43 -12.11 12.14
N LEU A 526 -20.86 -12.05 10.88
CA LEU A 526 -20.98 -13.25 10.04
C LEU A 526 -19.61 -13.92 9.86
N TYR A 527 -18.57 -13.11 9.60
CA TYR A 527 -17.20 -13.59 9.53
C TYR A 527 -16.77 -14.27 10.84
N LEU A 528 -17.06 -13.64 11.99
CA LEU A 528 -16.68 -14.18 13.30
C LEU A 528 -17.43 -15.47 13.64
N GLN A 529 -18.70 -15.60 13.24
CA GLN A 529 -19.49 -16.81 13.45
C GLN A 529 -18.99 -17.96 12.55
N GLU A 530 -18.75 -17.70 11.26
CA GLU A 530 -18.20 -18.71 10.34
C GLU A 530 -16.81 -19.19 10.78
N GLU A 531 -15.95 -18.27 11.23
CA GLU A 531 -14.62 -18.61 11.71
C GLU A 531 -14.69 -19.36 13.06
N ALA A 532 -15.60 -18.99 13.96
CA ALA A 532 -15.83 -19.71 15.22
C ALA A 532 -16.29 -21.16 14.99
N GLU A 533 -17.20 -21.38 14.05
CA GLU A 533 -17.63 -22.72 13.63
C GLU A 533 -16.48 -23.51 12.99
N THR A 534 -15.71 -22.87 12.11
CA THR A 534 -14.55 -23.49 11.44
C THR A 534 -13.48 -23.91 12.45
N LEU A 535 -13.32 -23.16 13.55
CA LEU A 535 -12.39 -23.43 14.63
C LEU A 535 -12.94 -24.40 15.69
N ASP A 536 -14.20 -24.83 15.58
CA ASP A 536 -14.89 -25.70 16.55
C ASP A 536 -14.79 -25.15 17.98
N LEU A 537 -15.04 -23.83 18.12
CA LEU A 537 -15.00 -23.15 19.41
C LEU A 537 -16.12 -23.63 20.33
N ASP A 538 -15.87 -23.64 21.64
CA ASP A 538 -16.82 -24.08 22.67
C ASP A 538 -17.76 -22.95 23.14
N TYR A 539 -17.77 -21.83 22.42
CA TYR A 539 -18.60 -20.68 22.72
C TYR A 539 -19.14 -20.00 21.48
N ASP A 540 -20.27 -19.32 21.66
CA ASP A 540 -20.99 -18.59 20.63
C ASP A 540 -20.71 -17.09 20.74
N LEU A 541 -20.59 -16.45 19.58
CA LEU A 541 -20.51 -15.00 19.46
C LEU A 541 -21.85 -14.45 18.96
N GLU A 542 -22.44 -13.58 19.75
CA GLU A 542 -23.69 -12.90 19.42
C GLU A 542 -23.48 -11.38 19.37
N TYR A 543 -24.40 -10.69 18.69
CA TYR A 543 -24.35 -9.25 18.48
C TYR A 543 -25.67 -8.60 18.86
N VAL A 544 -25.58 -7.42 19.47
CA VAL A 544 -26.76 -6.64 19.84
C VAL A 544 -26.65 -5.20 19.36
N LEU A 545 -27.80 -4.68 18.93
CA LEU A 545 -28.00 -3.26 18.67
C LEU A 545 -28.63 -2.57 19.87
N PRO A 546 -27.94 -1.57 20.45
CA PRO A 546 -28.50 -0.77 21.54
C PRO A 546 -29.74 0.01 21.11
N LYS A 547 -30.83 -0.09 21.89
CA LYS A 547 -32.11 0.58 21.60
C LYS A 547 -32.07 2.11 21.63
N GLU A 548 -31.03 2.65 22.26
CA GLU A 548 -30.74 4.09 22.36
C GLU A 548 -30.33 4.68 21.00
N GLY A 549 -30.03 3.83 20.01
CA GLY A 549 -29.53 4.21 18.70
C GLY A 549 -28.02 4.04 18.59
N THR A 550 -27.54 3.99 17.36
CA THR A 550 -26.13 3.79 17.04
C THR A 550 -25.74 4.54 15.76
N ASN A 551 -24.48 4.42 15.36
CA ASN A 551 -24.04 4.81 14.02
C ASN A 551 -24.65 3.87 12.98
N LEU A 552 -25.32 4.45 11.99
CA LEU A 552 -25.76 3.83 10.77
C LEU A 552 -24.91 4.38 9.64
N TRP A 553 -23.89 3.63 9.22
CA TRP A 553 -22.98 4.07 8.18
C TRP A 553 -23.46 3.58 6.81
N ILE A 554 -23.21 4.38 5.77
CA ILE A 554 -23.51 4.03 4.38
C ILE A 554 -22.31 4.38 3.53
N ASP A 555 -21.69 3.36 2.94
CA ASP A 555 -20.67 3.57 1.92
C ASP A 555 -21.35 3.58 0.56
N SER A 556 -20.96 4.55 -0.27
CA SER A 556 -21.62 4.78 -1.56
C SER A 556 -20.60 4.98 -2.66
N TRP A 557 -20.94 4.55 -3.86
CA TRP A 557 -20.15 4.85 -5.04
C TRP A 557 -20.37 6.29 -5.48
N VAL A 558 -19.28 7.00 -5.73
CA VAL A 558 -19.25 8.38 -6.26
C VAL A 558 -18.29 8.46 -7.45
N ILE A 559 -18.46 9.51 -8.25
CA ILE A 559 -17.60 9.81 -9.40
C ILE A 559 -16.85 11.13 -9.12
N PRO A 560 -15.51 11.14 -9.03
CA PRO A 560 -14.75 12.37 -8.89
C PRO A 560 -14.97 13.34 -10.08
N ASP A 561 -14.92 14.65 -9.83
CA ASP A 561 -15.12 15.67 -10.87
C ASP A 561 -14.08 15.59 -12.01
N ASN A 562 -12.86 15.17 -11.67
CA ASN A 562 -11.76 14.98 -12.61
C ASN A 562 -11.72 13.59 -13.28
N ALA A 563 -12.77 12.77 -13.13
CA ALA A 563 -12.88 11.45 -13.74
C ALA A 563 -12.73 11.53 -15.27
N LYS A 564 -11.93 10.64 -15.86
CA LYS A 564 -11.66 10.63 -17.31
C LYS A 564 -12.64 9.74 -18.07
N ASN A 565 -13.13 8.70 -17.42
CA ASN A 565 -14.02 7.70 -18.00
C ASN A 565 -15.36 7.66 -17.25
N LYS A 566 -16.01 8.82 -17.08
CA LYS A 566 -17.28 8.96 -16.34
C LYS A 566 -18.36 7.96 -16.79
N GLU A 567 -18.56 7.78 -18.10
CA GLU A 567 -19.55 6.81 -18.60
C GLU A 567 -19.21 5.36 -18.23
N ASN A 568 -17.93 5.02 -18.11
CA ASN A 568 -17.51 3.69 -17.67
C ASN A 568 -17.75 3.52 -16.16
N ALA A 569 -17.55 4.59 -15.37
CA ALA A 569 -17.89 4.59 -13.95
C ALA A 569 -19.41 4.43 -13.72
N GLU A 570 -20.24 5.08 -14.54
CA GLU A 570 -21.70 4.90 -14.49
C GLU A 570 -22.11 3.47 -14.83
N LYS A 571 -21.48 2.85 -15.85
CA LYS A 571 -21.70 1.42 -16.16
C LYS A 571 -21.27 0.50 -15.01
N TRP A 572 -20.15 0.80 -14.35
CA TRP A 572 -19.67 0.08 -13.17
C TRP A 572 -20.68 0.14 -12.03
N ILE A 573 -21.14 1.35 -11.67
CA ILE A 573 -22.15 1.55 -10.63
C ILE A 573 -23.46 0.82 -11.00
N ASN A 574 -23.89 0.90 -12.27
CA ASN A 574 -25.07 0.21 -12.74
C ASN A 574 -24.95 -1.33 -12.64
N PHE A 575 -23.76 -1.86 -12.96
CA PHE A 575 -23.48 -3.29 -12.87
C PHE A 575 -23.53 -3.78 -11.42
N LEU A 576 -22.94 -3.02 -10.48
CA LEU A 576 -22.98 -3.36 -9.05
C LEU A 576 -24.41 -3.28 -8.45
N CYS A 577 -25.30 -2.48 -9.03
CA CYS A 577 -26.71 -2.44 -8.64
C CYS A 577 -27.54 -3.64 -9.16
N ARG A 578 -26.94 -4.57 -9.91
CA ARG A 578 -27.62 -5.77 -10.39
C ARG A 578 -27.81 -6.78 -9.24
N PRO A 579 -28.99 -7.41 -9.06
CA PRO A 579 -29.26 -8.21 -7.86
C PRO A 579 -28.32 -9.42 -7.68
N ASP A 580 -27.98 -10.13 -8.75
CA ASP A 580 -27.04 -11.26 -8.73
C ASP A 580 -25.61 -10.83 -8.32
N ILE A 581 -25.17 -9.66 -8.78
CA ILE A 581 -23.85 -9.11 -8.43
C ILE A 581 -23.83 -8.63 -6.98
N ALA A 582 -24.89 -7.95 -6.54
CA ALA A 582 -25.02 -7.52 -5.15
C ALA A 582 -25.08 -8.71 -4.17
N VAL A 583 -25.72 -9.82 -4.54
CA VAL A 583 -25.69 -11.07 -3.75
C VAL A 583 -24.27 -11.63 -3.65
N LYS A 584 -23.56 -11.78 -4.78
CA LYS A 584 -22.16 -12.26 -4.76
C LYS A 584 -21.26 -11.41 -3.87
N ASN A 585 -21.37 -10.09 -4.01
CA ASN A 585 -20.62 -9.18 -3.15
C ASN A 585 -21.00 -9.36 -1.68
N PHE A 586 -22.29 -9.42 -1.33
CA PHE A 586 -22.74 -9.68 0.04
C PHE A 586 -22.17 -10.99 0.61
N GLU A 587 -22.23 -12.09 -0.14
CA GLU A 587 -21.73 -13.39 0.31
C GLU A 587 -20.22 -13.38 0.54
N TYR A 588 -19.47 -12.56 -0.21
CA TYR A 588 -18.02 -12.43 -0.05
C TYR A 588 -17.64 -11.46 1.08
N ILE A 589 -18.25 -10.27 1.12
CA ILE A 589 -17.87 -9.17 2.03
C ILE A 589 -18.62 -9.19 3.36
N THR A 590 -19.73 -9.92 3.44
CA THR A 590 -20.66 -10.08 4.58
C THR A 590 -21.32 -8.80 5.14
N TYR A 591 -21.02 -7.63 4.57
CA TYR A 591 -21.74 -6.38 4.85
C TYR A 591 -23.10 -6.30 4.16
N ALA A 592 -24.08 -5.73 4.87
CA ALA A 592 -25.46 -5.68 4.42
C ALA A 592 -25.62 -4.90 3.10
N THR A 593 -26.40 -5.46 2.19
CA THR A 593 -26.70 -4.83 0.91
C THR A 593 -27.90 -3.87 1.05
N PRO A 594 -27.84 -2.65 0.48
CA PRO A 594 -29.00 -1.76 0.34
C PRO A 594 -29.89 -2.15 -0.85
N ASN A 595 -29.54 -3.18 -1.61
CA ASN A 595 -30.27 -3.65 -2.77
C ASN A 595 -31.43 -4.57 -2.36
N LYS A 596 -32.67 -4.04 -2.44
CA LYS A 596 -33.89 -4.75 -2.04
C LYS A 596 -34.14 -6.01 -2.87
N ALA A 597 -33.82 -5.96 -4.16
CA ALA A 597 -33.98 -7.11 -5.05
C ALA A 597 -32.95 -8.21 -4.73
N ALA A 598 -31.72 -7.83 -4.40
CA ALA A 598 -30.68 -8.76 -3.94
C ALA A 598 -31.06 -9.40 -2.60
N PHE A 599 -31.55 -8.60 -1.64
CA PHE A 599 -32.01 -9.09 -0.34
C PHE A 599 -33.06 -10.20 -0.48
N GLY A 600 -34.02 -10.07 -1.40
CA GLY A 600 -35.03 -11.11 -1.65
C GLY A 600 -34.52 -12.40 -2.29
N ILE A 601 -33.26 -12.44 -2.74
CA ILE A 601 -32.60 -13.61 -3.35
C ILE A 601 -31.69 -14.33 -2.34
N LEU A 602 -31.23 -13.64 -1.29
CA LEU A 602 -30.34 -14.20 -0.27
C LEU A 602 -30.94 -15.45 0.38
N ASP A 603 -30.09 -16.32 0.92
CA ASP A 603 -30.56 -17.45 1.73
C ASP A 603 -31.46 -16.94 2.87
N PRO A 604 -32.62 -17.60 3.16
CA PRO A 604 -33.47 -17.26 4.29
C PRO A 604 -32.71 -17.08 5.62
N GLU A 605 -31.63 -17.83 5.84
CA GLU A 605 -30.79 -17.68 7.04
C GLU A 605 -30.20 -16.27 7.16
N TYR A 606 -29.72 -15.68 6.07
CA TYR A 606 -29.24 -14.31 6.06
C TYR A 606 -30.37 -13.29 6.17
N GLN A 607 -31.52 -13.53 5.50
CA GLN A 607 -32.67 -12.62 5.55
C GLN A 607 -33.26 -12.50 6.95
N GLU A 608 -33.21 -13.59 7.73
CA GLU A 608 -33.72 -13.65 9.10
C GLU A 608 -32.69 -13.16 10.14
N ASN A 609 -31.42 -12.96 9.76
CA ASN A 609 -30.37 -12.48 10.63
C ASN A 609 -30.51 -10.97 10.93
N LYS A 610 -31.15 -10.66 12.05
CA LYS A 610 -31.40 -9.28 12.53
C LYS A 610 -30.15 -8.50 12.91
N SER A 611 -29.01 -9.16 13.09
CA SER A 611 -27.75 -8.46 13.34
C SER A 611 -27.17 -7.85 12.07
N VAL A 612 -27.41 -8.50 10.93
CA VAL A 612 -26.95 -8.05 9.60
C VAL A 612 -28.01 -7.18 8.92
N PHE A 613 -29.27 -7.62 8.97
CA PHE A 613 -30.43 -6.88 8.45
C PHE A 613 -31.40 -6.53 9.59
N PRO A 614 -31.03 -5.58 10.47
CA PRO A 614 -31.92 -5.13 11.53
C PRO A 614 -33.19 -4.48 10.98
N ASP A 615 -34.28 -4.56 11.75
CA ASP A 615 -35.52 -3.90 11.41
C ASP A 615 -35.30 -2.38 11.42
N THR A 616 -35.54 -1.72 10.28
CA THR A 616 -35.23 -0.30 10.11
C THR A 616 -36.03 0.61 11.05
N ASP A 617 -37.19 0.15 11.52
CA ASP A 617 -38.01 0.85 12.52
C ASP A 617 -37.34 0.86 13.90
N GLU A 618 -36.48 -0.11 14.21
CA GLU A 618 -35.66 -0.13 15.44
C GLU A 618 -34.46 0.82 15.36
N LEU A 619 -34.18 1.38 14.17
CA LEU A 619 -33.07 2.29 13.90
C LEU A 619 -33.49 3.76 13.87
N GLU A 620 -34.70 4.12 14.32
CA GLU A 620 -35.19 5.51 14.32
C GLU A 620 -34.29 6.48 15.11
N ASN A 621 -33.61 5.99 16.15
CA ASN A 621 -32.68 6.79 16.97
C ASN A 621 -31.22 6.71 16.47
N SER A 622 -30.95 5.96 15.41
CA SER A 622 -29.63 5.83 14.81
C SER A 622 -29.37 6.97 13.84
N GLU A 623 -28.11 7.43 13.79
CA GLU A 623 -27.70 8.56 12.97
C GLU A 623 -26.57 8.13 12.03
N VAL A 624 -26.45 8.82 10.89
CA VAL A 624 -25.28 8.74 10.00
C VAL A 624 -24.28 9.80 10.47
N TYR A 625 -22.98 9.56 10.34
CA TYR A 625 -22.00 10.62 10.63
C TYR A 625 -22.12 11.76 9.61
N SER A 626 -22.03 13.00 10.11
CA SER A 626 -21.89 14.20 9.28
C SER A 626 -20.48 14.79 9.41
N TYR A 627 -20.08 15.54 8.39
CA TYR A 627 -18.87 16.35 8.45
C TYR A 627 -19.11 17.53 9.40
N LEU A 628 -18.34 17.59 10.50
CA LEU A 628 -18.52 18.59 11.57
C LEU A 628 -17.64 19.84 11.38
N GLY A 629 -16.73 19.83 10.39
CA GLY A 629 -15.74 20.88 10.19
C GLY A 629 -14.48 20.71 11.04
N THR A 630 -13.39 21.32 10.59
CA THR A 630 -12.05 21.16 11.18
C THR A 630 -11.97 21.54 12.67
N GLU A 631 -12.68 22.59 13.10
CA GLU A 631 -12.66 23.03 14.50
C GLU A 631 -13.28 21.98 15.44
N ALA A 632 -14.37 21.34 15.01
CA ALA A 632 -15.00 20.27 15.77
C ALA A 632 -14.10 19.02 15.78
N ASP A 633 -13.55 18.62 14.63
CA ASP A 633 -12.63 17.49 14.53
C ASP A 633 -11.41 17.66 15.45
N ASP A 634 -10.81 18.86 15.48
CA ASP A 634 -9.69 19.18 16.37
C ASP A 634 -10.08 19.08 17.86
N LEU A 635 -11.30 19.52 18.21
CA LEU A 635 -11.82 19.42 19.57
C LEU A 635 -12.02 17.95 19.98
N TYR A 636 -12.71 17.15 19.17
CA TYR A 636 -12.88 15.71 19.42
C TYR A 636 -11.52 15.01 19.60
N ASN A 637 -10.55 15.31 18.72
CA ASN A 637 -9.20 14.77 18.80
C ASN A 637 -8.45 15.19 20.08
N ALA A 638 -8.60 16.44 20.51
CA ALA A 638 -8.00 16.94 21.74
C ALA A 638 -8.59 16.23 22.97
N LEU A 639 -9.91 16.12 23.05
CA LEU A 639 -10.60 15.43 24.15
C LEU A 639 -10.25 13.94 24.17
N TRP A 640 -10.16 13.29 23.01
CA TRP A 640 -9.75 11.89 22.91
C TRP A 640 -8.33 11.65 23.40
N LYS A 641 -7.40 12.55 23.08
CA LYS A 641 -6.03 12.50 23.61
C LYS A 641 -6.01 12.59 25.14
N GLU A 642 -6.86 13.43 25.73
CA GLU A 642 -7.01 13.49 27.19
C GLU A 642 -7.50 12.15 27.75
N VAL A 643 -8.56 11.56 27.17
CA VAL A 643 -9.07 10.24 27.56
C VAL A 643 -7.98 9.17 27.50
N LYS A 644 -7.21 9.11 26.41
CA LYS A 644 -6.12 8.13 26.26
C LYS A 644 -4.95 8.35 27.22
N SER A 645 -4.67 9.61 27.59
CA SER A 645 -3.50 9.97 28.41
C SER A 645 -3.64 9.72 29.91
N GLN A 646 -4.85 9.74 30.47
CA GLN A 646 -5.11 9.56 31.91
C GLN A 646 -5.25 8.09 32.29
#